data_AF-A0AAE4APQ7-F1
#
_entry.id   AF-A0AAE4APQ7-F1
#
_cell.length_a   1.000
_cell.length_b   1.000
_cell.length_c   1.000
_cell.angle_alpha   90.00
_cell.angle_beta   90.00
_cell.angle_gamma   90.00
#
_symmetry.space_group_name_H-M   'P 1'
#
loop_
_entity.id
_entity.type
_entity.pdbx_description
1 polymer ?
#
loop_
_entity_poly.entity_id
_entity_poly.type
_entity_poly.pdbx_seq_one_letter_code
_entity_poly.pdbx_strand_id
1 'polypeptide(L)'
;MKNITIRSILIGTVFTALFAALTVVLDNRHYMLAAPNQVPLFPFVLLIALTVVINPLLRLCRFIKPLALSELLLVFAMCSVASGIATFGLTAQLVPIISAVFNRHWNTDQTEWNRYVEPYLNENFFISEPGGQALAQQYAEKLAAVARDRDLLTAEYAKDAPDASAVNQLQDRIAQAEQDADALRQALQEHREKAFAKVDVFRRGLPKGKRAYPGALYTLKDDPASYFRRLARLNHGLLAARLARKAPDHLDPPGALRVAAAELDPVADDSGLQQQLATLVAIDQELATTMHHIDEELIELNQRKRVAAMDDVRRMEADIDRLRKQRANKDQERLANSREQERLRQEITLCNLVASSAGELRGLADRWPAQAPAISGDQLDGVLAAFSDFDASLHRYFLGDLPWHHWLRPLAWWGVVVALSYMILLSFNVLIFRQWAYHEKLIFPLAELPEFLAGFDSQLGDADQQRTIIPPLFKSGLFWAGFTIAAGVMGWNLLCRTEWLPGLTALDLEKAWTPFIRNSMFKGLLYGARSSIFFTVIGIAFLIPQKVSFSLWFFHIFYMALLLILVAFGFGQNENSFPGEWWYTLNFRFAIGGGALLVFASLVLWKCRHMLLCALQPDKLENVSADERRELRISSALFLGGSMLLVFLLWRVMGVHLFYALFGYVIIMVITIGLIRAVAEGGIMGFQAWVSPFHLIRHIWGFDHGVTAPPLFAPLMVYYAVLFLDIKAFIAPAMANALKIRDDLKMSRVRYHIAIVIAIAIAAVTAITVALMMSYDTGADAMHNWFFTMFPKGLFTRIGDISKVPPTATWAGRLWLLFGASLMAALLYFRQTRFWLPHPIGLIMLVNPIMRTYWFSVLLGWLAKALVTRYSNKDGYRSVRCLFVGLIVGEFFIVALAMVLSLIMQKRLGIDLNRN
;
A
#
# COMPACT_ATOMS: atom_id res chain seq x y z
N MET A 1 30.78 -8.19 19.19
CA MET A 1 29.57 -7.66 18.53
C MET A 1 29.08 -6.46 19.32
N LYS A 2 28.60 -5.40 18.66
CA LYS A 2 28.02 -4.24 19.36
C LYS A 2 26.68 -4.64 19.98
N ASN A 3 26.46 -4.24 21.24
CA ASN A 3 25.22 -4.54 21.95
C ASN A 3 24.12 -3.57 21.52
N ILE A 4 23.07 -4.11 20.89
CA ILE A 4 21.81 -3.40 20.67
C ILE A 4 21.16 -3.11 22.03
N THR A 5 20.72 -1.87 22.22
CA THR A 5 20.09 -1.38 23.45
C THR A 5 18.57 -1.48 23.38
N ILE A 6 17.90 -1.63 24.53
CA ILE A 6 16.43 -1.65 24.59
C ILE A 6 15.85 -0.29 24.16
N ARG A 7 16.52 0.82 24.48
CA ARG A 7 16.09 2.17 24.08
C ARG A 7 15.96 2.30 22.56
N SER A 8 16.89 1.75 21.78
CA SER A 8 16.83 1.85 20.32
C SER A 8 15.67 1.03 19.72
N ILE A 9 15.36 -0.14 20.31
CA ILE A 9 14.20 -0.95 19.93
C ILE A 9 12.89 -0.21 20.24
N LEU A 10 12.78 0.42 21.42
CA LEU A 10 11.59 1.19 21.80
C LEU A 10 11.37 2.40 20.86
N ILE A 11 12.43 3.18 20.61
CA ILE A 11 12.37 4.32 19.67
C ILE A 11 11.97 3.85 18.28
N GLY A 12 12.61 2.78 17.78
CA GLY A 12 12.29 2.19 16.48
C GLY A 12 10.84 1.70 16.41
N THR A 13 10.32 1.10 17.48
CA THR A 13 8.93 0.62 17.56
C THR A 13 7.93 1.77 17.48
N VAL A 14 8.15 2.85 18.24
CA VAL A 14 7.29 4.03 18.25
C VAL A 14 7.25 4.70 16.87
N PHE A 15 8.41 4.94 16.26
CA PHE A 15 8.47 5.55 14.92
C PHE A 15 7.91 4.62 13.83
N THR A 16 8.07 3.31 13.98
CA THR A 16 7.46 2.34 13.05
C THR A 16 5.93 2.42 13.09
N ALA A 17 5.34 2.45 14.29
CA ALA A 17 3.89 2.62 14.44
C ALA A 17 3.41 3.98 13.89
N LEU A 18 4.11 5.06 14.23
CA LEU A 18 3.80 6.41 13.75
C LEU A 18 3.84 6.50 12.22
N PHE A 19 4.90 5.99 11.60
CA PHE A 19 5.03 6.02 10.14
C PHE A 19 4.01 5.12 9.46
N ALA A 20 3.73 3.93 10.00
CA ALA A 20 2.68 3.07 9.47
C ALA A 20 1.32 3.78 9.46
N ALA A 21 0.93 4.42 10.57
CA ALA A 21 -0.31 5.19 10.66
C ALA A 21 -0.32 6.38 9.69
N LEU A 22 0.74 7.20 9.69
CA LEU A 22 0.86 8.39 8.86
C LEU A 22 0.82 8.05 7.37
N THR A 23 1.50 6.97 6.97
CA THR A 23 1.50 6.48 5.60
C THR A 23 0.10 6.08 5.14
N VAL A 24 -0.68 5.35 5.95
CA VAL A 24 -2.07 4.99 5.60
C VAL A 24 -2.95 6.22 5.45
N VAL A 25 -2.80 7.21 6.33
CA VAL A 25 -3.58 8.47 6.28
C VAL A 25 -3.25 9.27 5.01
N LEU A 26 -1.97 9.48 4.72
CA LEU A 26 -1.53 10.26 3.56
C LEU A 26 -1.92 9.62 2.23
N ASP A 27 -1.77 8.30 2.12
CA ASP A 27 -2.10 7.56 0.92
C ASP A 27 -3.62 7.63 0.64
N ASN A 28 -4.44 7.36 1.65
CA ASN A 28 -5.88 7.24 1.46
C ASN A 28 -6.65 8.56 1.48
N ARG A 29 -6.17 9.61 2.17
CA ARG A 29 -6.84 10.93 2.17
C ARG A 29 -6.29 11.90 1.13
N HIS A 30 -4.98 11.85 0.88
CA HIS A 30 -4.30 12.87 0.08
C HIS A 30 -3.65 12.32 -1.19
N TYR A 31 -3.75 11.00 -1.45
CA TYR A 31 -3.10 10.34 -2.60
C TYR A 31 -1.60 10.66 -2.65
N MET A 32 -0.94 10.65 -1.48
CA MET A 32 0.49 10.92 -1.33
C MET A 32 1.21 9.68 -0.81
N LEU A 33 2.04 9.09 -1.66
CA LEU A 33 2.75 7.85 -1.35
C LEU A 33 4.08 8.15 -0.65
N ALA A 34 4.14 7.88 0.66
CA ALA A 34 5.34 8.07 1.48
C ALA A 34 6.40 6.96 1.35
N ALA A 35 5.98 5.74 0.97
CA ALA A 35 6.85 4.59 0.76
C ALA A 35 6.53 3.87 -0.57
N PRO A 36 6.69 4.54 -1.73
CA PRO A 36 6.33 3.94 -3.02
C PRO A 36 7.39 2.97 -3.56
N ASN A 37 8.59 2.94 -2.97
CA ASN A 37 9.76 2.28 -3.52
C ASN A 37 10.74 1.84 -2.40
N GLN A 38 11.90 1.29 -2.75
CA GLN A 38 12.94 0.78 -1.84
C GLN A 38 13.69 1.86 -1.05
N VAL A 39 13.36 3.15 -1.25
CA VAL A 39 13.97 4.29 -0.58
C VAL A 39 12.88 5.08 0.14
N PRO A 40 12.37 4.55 1.27
CA PRO A 40 11.19 5.10 1.95
C PRO A 40 11.48 6.46 2.57
N LEU A 41 10.62 7.46 2.34
CA LEU A 41 10.89 8.84 2.70
C LEU A 41 11.10 9.05 4.21
N PHE A 42 10.17 8.55 5.05
CA PHE A 42 10.18 8.83 6.48
C PHE A 42 11.41 8.30 7.23
N PRO A 43 11.89 7.07 7.00
CA PRO A 43 13.15 6.60 7.58
C PRO A 43 14.35 7.49 7.26
N PHE A 44 14.48 7.98 6.03
CA PHE A 44 15.57 8.88 5.64
C PHE A 44 15.46 10.26 6.31
N VAL A 45 14.26 10.86 6.32
CA VAL A 45 14.01 12.13 7.00
C VAL A 45 14.30 12.01 8.51
N LEU A 46 13.83 10.92 9.14
CA LEU A 46 14.10 10.65 10.55
C LEU A 46 15.59 10.47 10.82
N LEU A 47 16.31 9.73 9.97
CA LEU A 47 17.76 9.53 10.13
C LEU A 47 18.51 10.86 10.06
N ILE A 48 18.16 11.73 9.10
CA ILE A 48 18.75 13.06 8.97
C ILE A 48 18.43 13.93 10.20
N ALA A 49 17.18 13.95 10.64
CA ALA A 49 16.76 14.68 11.84
C ALA A 49 17.49 14.18 13.10
N LEU A 50 17.59 12.85 13.27
CA LEU A 50 18.31 12.25 14.37
C LEU A 50 19.81 12.60 14.35
N THR A 51 20.42 12.64 13.17
CA THR A 51 21.86 12.86 13.00
C THR A 51 22.26 14.33 13.10
N VAL A 52 21.51 15.23 12.47
CA VAL A 52 21.88 16.65 12.32
C VAL A 52 21.24 17.55 13.38
N VAL A 53 20.09 17.15 13.95
CA VAL A 53 19.34 17.98 14.91
C VAL A 53 19.35 17.34 16.30
N ILE A 54 18.76 16.15 16.45
CA ILE A 54 18.48 15.56 17.76
C ILE A 54 19.78 15.15 18.47
N ASN A 55 20.67 14.39 17.84
CA ASN A 55 21.91 13.95 18.50
C ASN A 55 22.82 15.14 18.90
N PRO A 56 23.03 16.16 18.06
CA PRO A 56 23.73 17.38 18.47
C PRO A 56 23.08 18.07 19.69
N LEU A 57 21.75 18.22 19.70
CA LEU A 57 21.03 18.78 20.84
C LEU A 57 21.19 17.95 22.11
N LEU A 58 21.14 16.61 22.01
CA LEU A 58 21.36 15.71 23.15
C LEU A 58 22.78 15.85 23.72
N ARG A 59 23.79 16.04 22.87
CA ARG A 59 25.18 16.31 23.31
C ARG A 59 25.31 17.64 24.04
N LEU A 60 24.55 18.66 23.62
CA LEU A 60 24.48 19.94 24.32
C LEU A 60 23.77 19.82 25.67
N CYS A 61 22.70 19.04 25.74
CA CYS A 61 21.86 18.94 26.94
C CYS A 61 22.49 18.16 28.10
N ARG A 62 23.62 17.44 27.93
CA ARG A 62 24.41 16.66 28.93
C ARG A 62 23.68 15.63 29.82
N PHE A 63 22.37 15.72 30.04
CA PHE A 63 21.56 14.84 30.87
C PHE A 63 21.14 13.55 30.15
N ILE A 64 20.97 13.61 28.82
CA ILE A 64 20.52 12.46 28.01
C ILE A 64 21.66 12.04 27.09
N LYS A 65 22.06 10.76 27.18
CA LYS A 65 23.13 10.22 26.33
C LYS A 65 22.68 10.19 24.86
N PRO A 66 23.49 10.72 23.91
CA PRO A 66 23.18 10.69 22.49
C PRO A 66 23.06 9.25 21.98
N LEU A 67 22.38 9.08 20.84
CA LEU A 67 22.26 7.78 20.18
C LEU A 67 23.58 7.42 19.51
N ALA A 68 24.05 6.20 19.75
CA ALA A 68 25.20 5.64 19.06
C ALA A 68 24.84 5.32 17.60
N LEU A 69 25.86 5.25 16.74
CA LEU A 69 25.67 4.96 15.32
C LEU A 69 24.89 3.65 15.08
N SER A 70 25.17 2.61 15.87
CA SER A 70 24.43 1.35 15.78
C SER A 70 22.95 1.48 16.18
N GLU A 71 22.60 2.42 17.05
CA GLU A 71 21.21 2.66 17.45
C GLU A 71 20.46 3.47 16.39
N LEU A 72 21.11 4.50 15.81
CA LEU A 72 20.56 5.27 14.70
C LEU A 72 20.21 4.37 13.52
N LEU A 73 21.17 3.54 13.11
CA LEU A 73 21.02 2.67 11.94
C LEU A 73 20.13 1.45 12.23
N LEU A 74 19.98 1.02 13.48
CA LEU A 74 18.95 0.06 13.87
C LEU A 74 17.54 0.67 13.76
N VAL A 75 17.32 1.88 14.29
CA VAL A 75 16.04 2.59 14.16
C VAL A 75 15.69 2.79 12.69
N PHE A 76 16.66 3.21 11.88
CA PHE A 76 16.51 3.29 10.43
C PHE A 76 16.16 1.93 9.80
N ALA A 77 16.87 0.85 10.13
CA ALA A 77 16.61 -0.48 9.61
C ALA A 77 15.19 -0.98 9.96
N MET A 78 14.74 -0.78 11.20
CA MET A 78 13.38 -1.11 11.64
C MET A 78 12.34 -0.38 10.80
N CYS A 79 12.46 0.95 10.70
CA CYS A 79 11.48 1.76 9.98
C CYS A 79 11.52 1.50 8.46
N SER A 80 12.71 1.28 7.88
CA SER A 80 12.88 1.02 6.45
C SER A 80 12.31 -0.33 6.03
N VAL A 81 12.57 -1.41 6.79
CA VAL A 81 12.00 -2.73 6.51
C VAL A 81 10.47 -2.72 6.66
N ALA A 82 9.97 -1.99 7.66
CA ALA A 82 8.53 -1.91 7.92
C ALA A 82 7.76 -0.97 6.98
N SER A 83 8.45 -0.03 6.31
CA SER A 83 7.83 1.05 5.53
C SER A 83 6.87 0.57 4.43
N GLY A 84 7.19 -0.53 3.73
CA GLY A 84 6.36 -1.07 2.66
C GLY A 84 5.05 -1.72 3.15
N ILE A 85 4.97 -2.14 4.42
CA ILE A 85 3.84 -2.90 4.97
C ILE A 85 2.55 -2.06 5.00
N ALA A 86 2.69 -0.75 5.21
CA ALA A 86 1.55 0.16 5.30
C ALA A 86 0.84 0.44 3.96
N THR A 87 1.51 0.19 2.81
CA THR A 87 0.95 0.42 1.47
C THR A 87 1.02 -0.85 0.61
N PHE A 88 1.86 -0.84 -0.43
CA PHE A 88 2.00 -1.86 -1.47
C PHE A 88 2.50 -3.21 -0.96
N GLY A 89 3.16 -3.26 0.20
CA GLY A 89 3.74 -4.48 0.74
C GLY A 89 2.75 -5.37 1.50
N LEU A 90 1.61 -4.83 1.96
CA LEU A 90 0.56 -5.61 2.63
C LEU A 90 -0.79 -4.89 2.73
N THR A 91 -0.87 -3.83 3.53
CA THR A 91 -2.14 -3.33 4.08
C THR A 91 -3.10 -2.83 3.00
N ALA A 92 -2.58 -2.04 2.04
CA ALA A 92 -3.40 -1.47 0.98
C ALA A 92 -3.85 -2.51 -0.06
N GLN A 93 -3.27 -3.72 -0.05
CA GLN A 93 -3.73 -4.83 -0.88
C GLN A 93 -4.65 -5.77 -0.11
N LEU A 94 -4.28 -6.13 1.12
CA LEU A 94 -4.98 -7.10 1.95
C LEU A 94 -6.39 -6.64 2.36
N VAL A 95 -6.50 -5.44 2.94
CA VAL A 95 -7.78 -4.96 3.51
C VAL A 95 -8.87 -4.87 2.44
N PRO A 96 -8.64 -4.30 1.24
CA PRO A 96 -9.63 -4.30 0.18
C PRO A 96 -9.98 -5.70 -0.34
N ILE A 97 -8.98 -6.58 -0.52
CA ILE A 97 -9.17 -7.93 -1.06
C ILE A 97 -10.09 -8.78 -0.17
N ILE A 98 -9.96 -8.68 1.16
CA ILE A 98 -10.81 -9.40 2.12
C ILE A 98 -12.30 -9.06 1.92
N SER A 99 -12.64 -7.83 1.52
CA SER A 99 -14.02 -7.37 1.35
C SER A 99 -14.57 -7.51 -0.08
N ALA A 100 -13.72 -7.81 -1.05
CA ALA A 100 -14.02 -7.55 -2.46
C ALA A 100 -14.93 -8.59 -3.14
N VAL A 101 -14.82 -9.86 -2.78
CA VAL A 101 -15.60 -10.96 -3.39
C VAL A 101 -17.10 -10.75 -3.18
N PHE A 102 -17.49 -10.28 -2.00
CA PHE A 102 -18.88 -10.06 -1.60
C PHE A 102 -19.29 -8.59 -1.73
N ASN A 103 -18.79 -7.89 -2.75
CA ASN A 103 -19.29 -6.56 -3.10
C ASN A 103 -20.52 -6.68 -4.02
N ARG A 104 -21.68 -6.23 -3.57
CA ARG A 104 -22.96 -6.31 -4.30
C ARG A 104 -22.90 -5.70 -5.70
N HIS A 105 -22.13 -4.63 -5.90
CA HIS A 105 -22.05 -3.93 -7.20
C HIS A 105 -21.10 -4.59 -8.19
N TRP A 106 -20.21 -5.47 -7.72
CA TRP A 106 -19.25 -6.17 -8.57
C TRP A 106 -19.66 -7.60 -8.80
N ASN A 107 -20.21 -8.25 -7.77
CA ASN A 107 -20.65 -9.61 -7.79
C ASN A 107 -22.15 -9.69 -8.15
N THR A 108 -22.43 -9.52 -9.44
CA THR A 108 -23.79 -9.52 -10.00
C THR A 108 -24.07 -10.78 -10.82
N ASP A 109 -25.34 -11.00 -11.13
CA ASP A 109 -25.76 -12.09 -12.03
C ASP A 109 -25.05 -12.04 -13.39
N GLN A 110 -24.72 -10.85 -13.91
CA GLN A 110 -23.98 -10.71 -15.18
C GLN A 110 -22.53 -11.19 -15.06
N THR A 111 -21.89 -10.92 -13.92
CA THR A 111 -20.51 -11.36 -13.69
C THR A 111 -20.41 -12.85 -13.39
N GLU A 112 -21.49 -13.48 -12.93
CA GLU A 112 -21.58 -14.91 -12.57
C GLU A 112 -20.45 -15.37 -11.64
N TRP A 113 -19.99 -14.51 -10.72
CA TRP A 113 -18.94 -14.87 -9.77
C TRP A 113 -19.38 -15.99 -8.83
N ASN A 114 -20.68 -16.11 -8.55
CA ASN A 114 -21.29 -17.25 -7.85
C ASN A 114 -20.99 -18.61 -8.50
N ARG A 115 -20.66 -18.64 -9.80
CA ARG A 115 -20.28 -19.85 -10.54
C ARG A 115 -18.78 -19.96 -10.80
N TYR A 116 -18.12 -18.86 -11.14
CA TYR A 116 -16.75 -18.89 -11.65
C TYR A 116 -15.68 -18.45 -10.64
N VAL A 117 -16.08 -17.85 -9.52
CA VAL A 117 -15.16 -17.28 -8.53
C VAL A 117 -15.42 -17.87 -7.14
N GLU A 118 -16.60 -17.66 -6.59
CA GLU A 118 -16.99 -18.08 -5.23
C GLU A 118 -16.73 -19.57 -4.92
N PRO A 119 -17.03 -20.54 -5.81
CA PRO A 119 -16.84 -21.96 -5.51
C PRO A 119 -15.40 -22.34 -5.18
N TYR A 120 -14.45 -21.61 -5.76
CA TYR A 120 -13.03 -21.94 -5.70
C TYR A 120 -12.28 -21.18 -4.62
N LEU A 121 -12.90 -20.16 -4.02
CA LEU A 121 -12.27 -19.34 -2.99
C LEU A 121 -12.71 -19.77 -1.59
N ASN A 122 -11.74 -20.00 -0.71
CA ASN A 122 -12.05 -20.33 0.68
C ASN A 122 -12.63 -19.11 1.42
N GLU A 123 -13.89 -19.22 1.85
CA GLU A 123 -14.67 -18.18 2.54
C GLU A 123 -13.99 -17.66 3.82
N ASN A 124 -13.10 -18.45 4.45
CA ASN A 124 -12.35 -18.07 5.65
C ASN A 124 -11.46 -16.84 5.46
N PHE A 125 -11.06 -16.52 4.22
CA PHE A 125 -10.14 -15.42 3.90
C PHE A 125 -10.86 -14.12 3.54
N PHE A 126 -12.19 -14.11 3.59
CA PHE A 126 -13.03 -12.98 3.17
C PHE A 126 -14.06 -12.63 4.25
N ILE A 127 -14.67 -11.45 4.14
CA ILE A 127 -15.88 -11.12 4.90
C ILE A 127 -17.03 -11.91 4.27
N SER A 128 -17.37 -13.03 4.89
CA SER A 128 -18.32 -14.01 4.37
C SER A 128 -19.26 -14.51 5.46
N GLU A 129 -20.16 -15.40 5.08
CA GLU A 129 -20.93 -16.24 6.00
C GLU A 129 -20.49 -17.70 5.85
N PRO A 130 -20.51 -18.52 6.92
CA PRO A 130 -20.15 -19.93 6.81
C PRO A 130 -21.09 -20.70 5.89
N GLY A 131 -20.54 -21.58 5.04
CA GLY A 131 -21.30 -22.50 4.18
C GLY A 131 -21.65 -21.96 2.78
N GLY A 132 -21.29 -20.70 2.47
CA GLY A 132 -21.59 -20.10 1.17
C GLY A 132 -20.78 -20.72 0.05
N GLN A 133 -19.52 -21.04 0.32
CA GLN A 133 -18.65 -21.71 -0.65
C GLN A 133 -19.22 -23.08 -1.09
N ALA A 134 -19.72 -23.88 -0.13
CA ALA A 134 -20.25 -25.21 -0.42
C ALA A 134 -21.54 -25.13 -1.26
N LEU A 135 -22.41 -24.15 -0.97
CA LEU A 135 -23.60 -23.88 -1.80
C LEU A 135 -23.22 -23.46 -3.22
N ALA A 136 -22.22 -22.57 -3.36
CA ALA A 136 -21.71 -22.14 -4.66
C ALA A 136 -21.11 -23.31 -5.46
N GLN A 137 -20.39 -24.22 -4.81
CA GLN A 137 -19.88 -25.44 -5.44
C GLN A 137 -21.01 -26.34 -5.96
N GLN A 138 -22.02 -26.63 -5.14
CA GLN A 138 -23.17 -27.43 -5.56
C GLN A 138 -23.93 -26.78 -6.74
N TYR A 139 -24.11 -25.47 -6.69
CA TYR A 139 -24.73 -24.71 -7.78
C TYR A 139 -23.91 -24.81 -9.08
N ALA A 140 -22.59 -24.61 -9.01
CA ALA A 140 -21.70 -24.71 -10.15
C ALA A 140 -21.65 -26.13 -10.74
N GLU A 141 -21.69 -27.17 -9.89
CA GLU A 141 -21.74 -28.58 -10.30
C GLU A 141 -23.04 -28.92 -11.03
N LYS A 142 -24.19 -28.44 -10.54
CA LYS A 142 -25.49 -28.64 -11.21
C LYS A 142 -25.52 -27.96 -12.57
N LEU A 143 -25.04 -26.72 -12.68
CA LEU A 143 -24.92 -26.05 -13.98
C LEU A 143 -23.95 -26.75 -14.94
N ALA A 144 -22.85 -27.30 -14.42
CA ALA A 144 -21.94 -28.10 -15.24
C ALA A 144 -22.59 -29.41 -15.71
N ALA A 145 -23.45 -30.03 -14.89
CA ALA A 145 -24.23 -31.19 -15.30
C ALA A 145 -25.25 -30.86 -16.39
N VAL A 146 -25.98 -29.75 -16.25
CA VAL A 146 -26.91 -29.23 -17.28
C VAL A 146 -26.17 -29.00 -18.60
N ALA A 147 -25.01 -28.36 -18.57
CA ALA A 147 -24.22 -28.12 -19.78
C ALA A 147 -23.79 -29.43 -20.46
N ARG A 148 -23.27 -30.41 -19.68
CA ARG A 148 -22.90 -31.73 -20.22
C ARG A 148 -24.10 -32.47 -20.83
N ASP A 149 -25.24 -32.48 -20.16
CA ASP A 149 -26.43 -33.17 -20.64
C ASP A 149 -27.02 -32.49 -21.89
N ARG A 150 -26.91 -31.15 -22.00
CA ARG A 150 -27.25 -30.40 -23.23
C ARG A 150 -26.32 -30.72 -24.39
N ASP A 151 -25.01 -30.87 -24.14
CA ASP A 151 -24.05 -31.27 -25.17
C ASP A 151 -24.35 -32.69 -25.67
N LEU A 152 -24.67 -33.63 -24.76
CA LEU A 152 -25.10 -34.98 -25.10
C LEU A 152 -26.41 -34.98 -25.90
N LEU A 153 -27.40 -34.18 -25.48
CA LEU A 153 -28.67 -34.03 -26.18
C LEU A 153 -28.47 -33.49 -27.61
N THR A 154 -27.59 -32.50 -27.77
CA THR A 154 -27.22 -31.95 -29.08
C THR A 154 -26.53 -32.99 -29.95
N ALA A 155 -25.62 -33.78 -29.38
CA ALA A 155 -24.97 -34.88 -30.08
C ALA A 155 -25.95 -36.00 -30.47
N GLU A 156 -26.97 -36.27 -29.64
CA GLU A 156 -28.02 -37.24 -29.94
C GLU A 156 -28.89 -36.78 -31.13
N TYR A 157 -29.29 -35.51 -31.14
CA TYR A 157 -30.03 -34.92 -32.26
C TYR A 157 -29.23 -34.88 -33.57
N ALA A 158 -27.90 -34.89 -33.50
CA ALA A 158 -27.03 -34.88 -34.67
C ALA A 158 -26.87 -36.27 -35.34
N LYS A 159 -27.38 -37.35 -34.75
CA LYS A 159 -27.34 -38.69 -35.34
C LYS A 159 -28.37 -38.85 -36.46
N ASP A 160 -28.07 -39.70 -37.45
CA ASP A 160 -28.97 -39.99 -38.58
C ASP A 160 -30.33 -40.57 -38.14
N ALA A 161 -30.36 -41.27 -37.00
CA ALA A 161 -31.58 -41.78 -36.36
C ALA A 161 -31.49 -41.57 -34.83
N PRO A 162 -32.01 -40.45 -34.29
CA PRO A 162 -31.99 -40.16 -32.86
C PRO A 162 -32.85 -41.14 -32.06
N ASP A 163 -32.37 -41.62 -30.91
CA ASP A 163 -33.17 -42.44 -29.99
C ASP A 163 -34.14 -41.56 -29.17
N ALA A 164 -35.45 -41.68 -29.44
CA ALA A 164 -36.49 -40.93 -28.76
C ALA A 164 -36.52 -41.15 -27.23
N SER A 165 -36.16 -42.35 -26.75
CA SER A 165 -36.09 -42.63 -25.31
C SER A 165 -34.92 -41.91 -24.67
N ALA A 166 -33.75 -41.91 -25.32
CA ALA A 166 -32.57 -41.20 -24.84
C ALA A 166 -32.79 -39.68 -24.81
N VAL A 167 -33.44 -39.13 -25.85
CA VAL A 167 -33.81 -37.71 -25.92
C VAL A 167 -34.72 -37.32 -24.75
N ASN A 168 -35.81 -38.07 -24.49
CA ASN A 168 -36.72 -37.76 -23.39
C ASN A 168 -36.02 -37.85 -22.02
N GLN A 169 -35.21 -38.88 -21.80
CA GLN A 169 -34.44 -39.02 -20.55
C GLN A 169 -33.46 -37.87 -20.33
N LEU A 170 -32.77 -37.42 -21.38
CA LEU A 170 -31.85 -36.27 -21.30
C LEU A 170 -32.62 -34.97 -21.03
N GLN A 171 -33.77 -34.77 -21.67
CA GLN A 171 -34.63 -33.61 -21.41
C GLN A 171 -35.14 -33.57 -19.97
N ASP A 172 -35.62 -34.70 -19.44
CA ASP A 172 -36.08 -34.80 -18.05
C ASP A 172 -34.95 -34.54 -17.05
N ARG A 173 -33.76 -35.09 -17.31
CA ARG A 173 -32.56 -34.85 -16.49
C ARG A 173 -32.13 -33.38 -16.51
N ILE A 174 -32.17 -32.73 -17.67
CA ILE A 174 -31.87 -31.30 -17.82
C ILE A 174 -32.89 -30.48 -17.01
N ALA A 175 -34.18 -30.73 -17.18
CA ALA A 175 -35.24 -30.01 -16.49
C ALA A 175 -35.12 -30.14 -14.95
N GLN A 176 -34.87 -31.35 -14.45
CA GLN A 176 -34.65 -31.57 -13.01
C GLN A 176 -33.39 -30.87 -12.51
N ALA A 177 -32.29 -30.96 -13.25
CA ALA A 177 -31.03 -30.33 -12.87
C ALA A 177 -31.11 -28.79 -12.90
N GLU A 178 -31.89 -28.21 -13.81
CA GLU A 178 -32.20 -26.77 -13.85
C GLU A 178 -33.03 -26.34 -12.65
N GLN A 179 -34.07 -27.10 -12.30
CA GLN A 179 -34.88 -26.82 -11.10
C GLN A 179 -34.05 -26.89 -9.82
N ASP A 180 -33.19 -27.91 -9.68
CA ASP A 180 -32.26 -28.03 -8.57
C ASP A 180 -31.27 -26.85 -8.52
N ALA A 181 -30.74 -26.44 -9.69
CA ALA A 181 -29.83 -25.31 -9.80
C ALA A 181 -30.49 -23.99 -9.40
N ASP A 182 -31.75 -23.77 -9.79
CA ASP A 182 -32.52 -22.58 -9.40
C ASP A 182 -32.80 -22.54 -7.90
N ALA A 183 -33.15 -23.67 -7.29
CA ALA A 183 -33.31 -23.76 -5.84
C ALA A 183 -32.00 -23.43 -5.10
N LEU A 184 -30.87 -23.99 -5.56
CA LEU A 184 -29.55 -23.68 -5.01
C LEU A 184 -29.15 -22.21 -5.22
N ARG A 185 -29.50 -21.63 -6.37
CA ARG A 185 -29.26 -20.21 -6.66
C ARG A 185 -29.98 -19.30 -5.67
N GLN A 186 -31.25 -19.59 -5.36
CA GLN A 186 -32.03 -18.84 -4.38
C GLN A 186 -31.43 -18.96 -2.97
N ALA A 187 -31.12 -20.18 -2.53
CA ALA A 187 -30.47 -20.41 -1.23
C ALA A 187 -29.10 -19.69 -1.13
N LEU A 188 -28.32 -19.72 -2.20
CA LEU A 188 -27.05 -19.01 -2.29
C LEU A 188 -27.24 -17.49 -2.26
N GLN A 189 -28.29 -16.95 -2.88
CA GLN A 189 -28.60 -15.53 -2.85
C GLN A 189 -28.92 -15.06 -1.43
N GLU A 190 -29.79 -15.77 -0.71
CA GLU A 190 -30.14 -15.44 0.69
C GLU A 190 -28.90 -15.42 1.59
N HIS A 191 -27.99 -16.36 1.37
CA HIS A 191 -26.72 -16.42 2.08
C HIS A 191 -25.80 -15.24 1.73
N ARG A 192 -25.67 -14.92 0.43
CA ARG A 192 -24.87 -13.79 -0.07
C ARG A 192 -25.39 -12.44 0.42
N GLU A 193 -26.70 -12.25 0.59
CA GLU A 193 -27.27 -10.99 1.08
C GLU A 193 -26.71 -10.59 2.47
N LYS A 194 -26.45 -11.57 3.35
CA LYS A 194 -25.83 -11.31 4.65
C LYS A 194 -24.38 -10.86 4.51
N ALA A 195 -23.60 -11.54 3.66
CA ALA A 195 -22.22 -11.14 3.37
C ALA A 195 -22.14 -9.76 2.70
N PHE A 196 -23.05 -9.49 1.75
CA PHE A 196 -23.20 -8.20 1.08
C PHE A 196 -23.52 -7.08 2.08
N ALA A 197 -24.42 -7.31 3.03
CA ALA A 197 -24.73 -6.33 4.06
C ALA A 197 -23.50 -5.96 4.91
N LYS A 198 -22.67 -6.95 5.28
CA LYS A 198 -21.42 -6.70 6.04
C LYS A 198 -20.43 -5.85 5.23
N VAL A 199 -20.27 -6.14 3.94
CA VAL A 199 -19.37 -5.41 3.04
C VAL A 199 -19.91 -4.02 2.71
N ASP A 200 -21.22 -3.85 2.52
CA ASP A 200 -21.84 -2.55 2.22
C ASP A 200 -21.58 -1.53 3.35
N VAL A 201 -21.60 -1.97 4.62
CA VAL A 201 -21.23 -1.09 5.75
C VAL A 201 -19.75 -0.68 5.67
N PHE A 202 -18.85 -1.59 5.30
CA PHE A 202 -17.43 -1.25 5.10
C PHE A 202 -17.22 -0.29 3.92
N ARG A 203 -17.97 -0.47 2.82
CA ARG A 203 -17.88 0.36 1.61
C ARG A 203 -18.38 1.78 1.83
N ARG A 204 -19.55 1.92 2.49
CA ARG A 204 -20.23 3.20 2.72
C ARG A 204 -19.75 3.93 3.97
N GLY A 205 -19.21 3.20 4.94
CA GLY A 205 -18.90 3.73 6.28
C GLY A 205 -20.01 3.43 7.29
N LEU A 206 -19.72 3.67 8.56
CA LEU A 206 -20.67 3.46 9.64
C LEU A 206 -21.87 4.43 9.54
N PRO A 207 -23.07 4.01 9.98
CA PRO A 207 -24.22 4.89 10.11
C PRO A 207 -23.93 6.11 10.99
N LYS A 208 -24.68 7.20 10.75
CA LYS A 208 -24.64 8.41 11.60
C LYS A 208 -24.91 8.03 13.07
N GLY A 209 -24.12 8.58 13.99
CA GLY A 209 -24.19 8.28 15.44
C GLY A 209 -23.24 7.18 15.92
N LYS A 210 -22.65 6.40 15.00
CA LYS A 210 -21.58 5.45 15.32
C LYS A 210 -20.21 6.02 14.97
N ARG A 211 -19.17 5.47 15.59
CA ARG A 211 -17.81 5.97 15.45
C ARG A 211 -16.81 4.86 15.16
N ALA A 212 -16.02 5.03 14.10
CA ALA A 212 -14.98 4.07 13.75
C ALA A 212 -13.73 4.21 14.64
N TYR A 213 -13.34 5.45 14.98
CA TYR A 213 -12.19 5.71 15.84
C TYR A 213 -12.55 5.57 17.33
N PRO A 214 -11.66 4.97 18.15
CA PRO A 214 -11.76 5.02 19.60
C PRO A 214 -11.93 6.45 20.12
N GLY A 215 -12.83 6.63 21.10
CA GLY A 215 -13.02 7.90 21.79
C GLY A 215 -11.77 8.50 22.42
N ALA A 216 -10.80 7.65 22.80
CA ALA A 216 -9.51 8.03 23.34
C ALA A 216 -8.58 8.72 22.32
N LEU A 217 -8.79 8.49 21.01
CA LEU A 217 -7.96 9.10 19.96
C LEU A 217 -8.49 10.49 19.60
N TYR A 218 -7.56 11.45 19.59
CA TYR A 218 -7.80 12.79 19.07
C TYR A 218 -7.79 12.74 17.54
N THR A 219 -8.90 13.14 16.92
CA THR A 219 -9.02 13.19 15.46
C THR A 219 -8.84 14.61 14.94
N LEU A 220 -8.53 14.78 13.64
CA LEU A 220 -8.47 16.12 13.01
C LEU A 220 -9.84 16.84 12.98
N LYS A 221 -10.94 16.13 13.27
CA LYS A 221 -12.28 16.69 13.42
C LYS A 221 -12.56 17.16 14.87
N ASP A 222 -11.70 16.77 15.82
CA ASP A 222 -11.83 17.15 17.23
C ASP A 222 -11.14 18.50 17.47
N ASP A 223 -11.75 19.34 18.31
CA ASP A 223 -11.05 20.41 19.04
C ASP A 223 -10.80 19.95 20.49
N PRO A 224 -9.95 20.66 21.26
CA PRO A 224 -9.70 20.30 22.65
C PRO A 224 -10.98 20.23 23.49
N ALA A 225 -11.93 21.16 23.28
CA ALA A 225 -13.19 21.21 24.02
C ALA A 225 -14.07 19.97 23.77
N SER A 226 -14.22 19.53 22.53
CA SER A 226 -14.98 18.35 22.12
C SER A 226 -14.40 17.07 22.73
N TYR A 227 -13.07 16.96 22.78
CA TYR A 227 -12.41 15.84 23.43
C TYR A 227 -12.74 15.77 24.93
N PHE A 228 -12.65 16.89 25.64
CA PHE A 228 -12.98 16.93 27.07
C PHE A 228 -14.48 16.74 27.32
N ARG A 229 -15.36 17.26 26.47
CA ARG A 229 -16.81 16.99 26.53
C ARG A 229 -17.12 15.50 26.38
N ARG A 230 -16.42 14.81 25.47
CA ARG A 230 -16.53 13.35 25.31
C ARG A 230 -16.06 12.58 26.54
N LEU A 231 -14.93 12.99 27.12
CA LEU A 231 -14.43 12.40 28.36
C LEU A 231 -15.40 12.65 29.53
N ALA A 232 -16.02 13.83 29.59
CA ALA A 232 -17.06 14.14 30.56
C ALA A 232 -18.29 13.24 30.37
N ARG A 233 -18.80 13.08 29.14
CA ARG A 233 -19.89 12.14 28.82
C ARG A 233 -19.58 10.70 29.25
N LEU A 234 -18.34 10.24 29.03
CA LEU A 234 -17.91 8.91 29.50
C LEU A 234 -17.95 8.83 31.03
N ASN A 235 -17.36 9.80 31.74
CA ASN A 235 -17.28 9.76 33.20
C ASN A 235 -18.66 9.84 33.87
N HIS A 236 -19.47 10.84 33.49
CA HIS A 236 -20.83 11.01 33.99
C HIS A 236 -21.73 9.85 33.60
N GLY A 237 -21.64 9.38 32.35
CA GLY A 237 -22.42 8.25 31.87
C GLY A 237 -22.07 6.92 32.56
N LEU A 238 -20.79 6.64 32.82
CA LEU A 238 -20.38 5.44 33.57
C LEU A 238 -20.84 5.50 35.04
N LEU A 239 -20.81 6.67 35.66
CA LEU A 239 -21.28 6.86 37.02
C LEU A 239 -22.80 6.70 37.10
N ALA A 240 -23.54 7.37 36.21
CA ALA A 240 -24.99 7.22 36.07
C ALA A 240 -25.39 5.75 35.81
N ALA A 241 -24.70 5.05 34.89
CA ALA A 241 -24.96 3.64 34.62
C ALA A 241 -24.69 2.74 35.83
N ARG A 242 -23.63 3.01 36.61
CA ARG A 242 -23.35 2.27 37.85
C ARG A 242 -24.42 2.49 38.91
N LEU A 243 -24.88 3.73 39.08
CA LEU A 243 -25.95 4.07 40.03
C LEU A 243 -27.27 3.44 39.60
N ALA A 244 -27.63 3.54 38.32
CA ALA A 244 -28.85 2.99 37.77
C ALA A 244 -28.89 1.46 37.88
N ARG A 245 -27.79 0.75 37.57
CA ARG A 245 -27.70 -0.72 37.74
C ARG A 245 -27.86 -1.19 39.18
N LYS A 246 -27.48 -0.36 40.16
CA LYS A 246 -27.64 -0.65 41.59
C LYS A 246 -28.98 -0.21 42.16
N ALA A 247 -29.78 0.55 41.40
CA ALA A 247 -31.06 1.07 41.86
C ALA A 247 -32.07 -0.03 42.26
N PRO A 248 -32.18 -1.19 41.58
CA PRO A 248 -33.10 -2.26 41.99
C PRO A 248 -32.81 -2.83 43.38
N ASP A 249 -31.55 -2.80 43.81
CA ASP A 249 -31.09 -3.30 45.12
C ASP A 249 -31.10 -2.22 46.21
N HIS A 250 -31.52 -1.00 45.88
CA HIS A 250 -31.54 0.15 46.78
C HIS A 250 -32.81 0.18 47.65
N LEU A 251 -32.71 0.77 48.85
CA LEU A 251 -33.87 0.96 49.75
C LEU A 251 -34.96 1.84 49.14
N ASP A 252 -34.56 2.77 48.26
CA ASP A 252 -35.43 3.64 47.46
C ASP A 252 -34.98 3.60 46.00
N PRO A 253 -35.48 2.65 45.19
CA PRO A 253 -35.12 2.52 43.77
C PRO A 253 -35.49 3.75 42.92
N PRO A 254 -36.69 4.36 43.05
CA PRO A 254 -37.03 5.60 42.35
C PRO A 254 -36.06 6.75 42.68
N GLY A 255 -35.68 6.92 43.95
CA GLY A 255 -34.69 7.92 44.36
C GLY A 255 -33.33 7.68 43.72
N ALA A 256 -32.84 6.44 43.73
CA ALA A 256 -31.57 6.07 43.11
C ALA A 256 -31.55 6.32 41.58
N LEU A 257 -32.65 6.05 40.88
CA LEU A 257 -32.77 6.34 39.45
C LEU A 257 -32.80 7.85 39.15
N ARG A 258 -33.45 8.65 40.01
CA ARG A 258 -33.42 10.12 39.86
C ARG A 258 -32.03 10.70 40.10
N VAL A 259 -31.27 10.16 41.05
CA VAL A 259 -29.86 10.52 41.25
C VAL A 259 -29.03 10.13 40.02
N ALA A 260 -29.22 8.92 39.50
CA ALA A 260 -28.55 8.49 38.27
C ALA A 260 -28.87 9.40 37.07
N ALA A 261 -30.11 9.87 36.94
CA ALA A 261 -30.51 10.83 35.91
C ALA A 261 -29.87 12.21 36.14
N ALA A 262 -29.80 12.70 37.38
CA ALA A 262 -29.20 13.99 37.72
C ALA A 262 -27.70 14.07 37.37
N GLU A 263 -27.00 12.93 37.46
CA GLU A 263 -25.58 12.83 37.07
C GLU A 263 -25.34 13.08 35.57
N LEU A 264 -26.37 12.97 34.73
CA LEU A 264 -26.29 13.25 33.29
C LEU A 264 -26.59 14.72 32.95
N ASP A 265 -27.22 15.49 33.84
CA ASP A 265 -27.64 16.87 33.55
C ASP A 265 -26.48 17.81 33.13
N PRO A 266 -25.29 17.76 33.76
CA PRO A 266 -24.17 18.63 33.36
C PRO A 266 -23.67 18.40 31.93
N VAL A 267 -23.89 17.20 31.38
CA VAL A 267 -23.50 16.82 30.03
C VAL A 267 -24.66 16.84 29.03
N ALA A 268 -25.89 17.05 29.51
CA ALA A 268 -27.10 17.24 28.72
C ALA A 268 -27.32 18.70 28.28
N ASP A 269 -26.73 19.68 28.99
CA ASP A 269 -26.88 21.10 28.68
C ASP A 269 -26.23 21.46 27.33
N ASP A 270 -27.06 21.93 26.39
CA ASP A 270 -26.66 22.36 25.06
C ASP A 270 -26.78 23.88 24.85
N SER A 271 -27.19 24.64 25.87
CA SER A 271 -27.50 26.08 25.76
C SER A 271 -26.34 26.90 25.18
N GLY A 272 -25.12 26.67 25.69
CA GLY A 272 -23.90 27.29 25.17
C GLY A 272 -23.57 26.88 23.73
N LEU A 273 -23.84 25.63 23.36
CA LEU A 273 -23.61 25.13 21.99
C LEU A 273 -24.62 25.73 21.00
N GLN A 274 -25.89 25.84 21.40
CA GLN A 274 -26.93 26.48 20.59
C GLN A 274 -26.61 27.95 20.35
N GLN A 275 -26.13 28.68 21.37
CA GLN A 275 -25.71 30.07 21.22
C GLN A 275 -24.55 30.21 20.22
N GLN A 276 -23.54 29.34 20.32
CA GLN A 276 -22.43 29.30 19.36
C GLN A 276 -22.91 29.00 17.93
N LEU A 277 -23.79 28.00 17.77
CA LEU A 277 -24.37 27.65 16.47
C LEU A 277 -25.15 28.83 15.87
N ALA A 278 -25.93 29.55 16.68
CA ALA A 278 -26.67 30.73 16.24
C ALA A 278 -25.72 31.84 15.72
N THR A 279 -24.59 32.06 16.41
CA THR A 279 -23.56 33.01 15.94
C THR A 279 -22.98 32.59 14.59
N LEU A 280 -22.63 31.30 14.41
CA LEU A 280 -22.09 30.81 13.14
C LEU A 280 -23.09 30.85 11.99
N VAL A 281 -24.38 30.63 12.27
CA VAL A 281 -25.47 30.77 11.28
C VAL A 281 -25.60 32.23 10.84
N ALA A 282 -25.51 33.19 11.76
CA ALA A 282 -25.51 34.62 11.43
C ALA A 282 -24.30 34.98 10.54
N ILE A 283 -23.11 34.44 10.84
CA ILE A 283 -21.92 34.61 10.00
C ILE A 283 -22.11 34.01 8.59
N ASP A 284 -22.78 32.85 8.45
CA ASP A 284 -23.07 32.28 7.12
C ASP A 284 -23.99 33.18 6.29
N GLN A 285 -24.97 33.81 6.94
CA GLN A 285 -25.86 34.78 6.28
C GLN A 285 -25.08 36.01 5.81
N GLU A 286 -24.21 36.56 6.66
CA GLU A 286 -23.34 37.69 6.30
C GLU A 286 -22.38 37.32 5.14
N LEU A 287 -21.75 36.15 5.20
CA LEU A 287 -20.90 35.67 4.11
C LEU A 287 -21.70 35.49 2.81
N ALA A 288 -22.90 34.91 2.86
CA ALA A 288 -23.75 34.73 1.69
C ALA A 288 -24.13 36.07 1.05
N THR A 289 -24.48 37.09 1.86
CA THR A 289 -24.77 38.43 1.33
C THR A 289 -23.55 39.09 0.70
N THR A 290 -22.37 38.98 1.34
CA THR A 290 -21.10 39.50 0.80
C THR A 290 -20.74 38.82 -0.52
N MET A 291 -20.92 37.50 -0.59
CA MET A 291 -20.66 36.70 -1.79
C MET A 291 -21.60 37.08 -2.94
N HIS A 292 -22.89 37.27 -2.65
CA HIS A 292 -23.86 37.74 -3.64
C HIS A 292 -23.46 39.09 -4.22
N HIS A 293 -23.04 40.03 -3.37
CA HIS A 293 -22.59 41.35 -3.82
C HIS A 293 -21.35 41.26 -4.74
N ILE A 294 -20.36 40.44 -4.39
CA ILE A 294 -19.19 40.19 -5.25
C ILE A 294 -19.61 39.56 -6.59
N ASP A 295 -20.56 38.62 -6.57
CA ASP A 295 -21.05 37.97 -7.79
C ASP A 295 -21.79 38.97 -8.71
N GLU A 296 -22.56 39.91 -8.14
CA GLU A 296 -23.18 41.01 -8.88
C GLU A 296 -22.15 41.95 -9.51
N GLU A 297 -21.16 42.40 -8.75
CA GLU A 297 -20.06 43.25 -9.27
C GLU A 297 -19.29 42.54 -10.40
N LEU A 298 -19.03 41.23 -10.25
CA LEU A 298 -18.42 40.42 -11.28
C LEU A 298 -19.26 40.36 -12.55
N ILE A 299 -20.59 40.20 -12.43
CA ILE A 299 -21.50 40.20 -13.58
C ILE A 299 -21.46 41.55 -14.29
N GLU A 300 -21.56 42.65 -13.53
CA GLU A 300 -21.54 44.01 -14.07
C GLU A 300 -20.22 44.32 -14.80
N LEU A 301 -19.08 44.02 -14.18
CA LEU A 301 -17.77 44.22 -14.80
C LEU A 301 -17.58 43.36 -16.05
N ASN A 302 -18.04 42.11 -16.05
CA ASN A 302 -17.97 41.26 -17.24
C ASN A 302 -18.87 41.77 -18.37
N GLN A 303 -20.02 42.35 -18.07
CA GLN A 303 -20.89 42.99 -19.06
C GLN A 303 -20.24 44.25 -19.63
N ARG A 304 -19.70 45.13 -18.77
CA ARG A 304 -18.97 46.35 -19.20
C ARG A 304 -17.75 46.02 -20.05
N LYS A 305 -16.98 45.00 -19.68
CA LYS A 305 -15.81 44.52 -20.43
C LYS A 305 -16.15 44.18 -21.88
N ARG A 306 -17.34 43.64 -22.18
CA ARG A 306 -17.74 43.24 -23.55
C ARG A 306 -17.86 44.41 -24.52
N VAL A 307 -18.06 45.62 -24.02
CA VAL A 307 -18.28 46.85 -24.82
C VAL A 307 -17.20 47.92 -24.58
N ALA A 308 -16.18 47.63 -23.79
CA ALA A 308 -15.12 48.57 -23.41
C ALA A 308 -13.99 48.68 -24.46
N ALA A 309 -13.33 49.84 -24.50
CA ALA A 309 -12.13 50.06 -25.31
C ALA A 309 -10.94 49.24 -24.78
N MET A 310 -10.02 48.86 -25.67
CA MET A 310 -8.96 47.88 -25.38
C MET A 310 -8.03 48.26 -24.21
N ASP A 311 -7.85 49.56 -23.94
CA ASP A 311 -7.06 50.06 -22.81
C ASP A 311 -7.80 49.91 -21.45
N ASP A 312 -9.13 50.04 -21.45
CA ASP A 312 -9.96 49.87 -20.25
C ASP A 312 -10.19 48.38 -19.93
N VAL A 313 -10.16 47.52 -20.96
CA VAL A 313 -10.28 46.06 -20.80
C VAL A 313 -9.20 45.49 -19.88
N ARG A 314 -7.94 45.96 -19.99
CA ARG A 314 -6.86 45.47 -19.10
C ARG A 314 -7.07 45.85 -17.63
N ARG A 315 -7.61 47.04 -17.36
CA ARG A 315 -7.92 47.48 -15.98
C ARG A 315 -9.08 46.66 -15.41
N MET A 316 -10.15 46.51 -16.20
CA MET A 316 -11.29 45.68 -15.81
C MET A 316 -10.91 44.21 -15.58
N GLU A 317 -9.96 43.67 -16.35
CA GLU A 317 -9.42 42.32 -16.12
C GLU A 317 -8.73 42.19 -14.76
N ALA A 318 -7.93 43.18 -14.36
CA ALA A 318 -7.29 43.17 -13.04
C ALA A 318 -8.32 43.25 -11.90
N ASP A 319 -9.38 44.05 -12.05
CA ASP A 319 -10.45 44.17 -11.07
C ASP A 319 -11.29 42.88 -10.98
N ILE A 320 -11.62 42.26 -12.11
CA ILE A 320 -12.30 40.96 -12.16
C ILE A 320 -11.47 39.88 -11.45
N ASP A 321 -10.17 39.83 -11.68
CA ASP A 321 -9.30 38.85 -11.02
C ASP A 321 -9.19 39.11 -9.50
N ARG A 322 -9.17 40.38 -9.08
CA ARG A 322 -9.22 40.75 -7.65
C ARG A 322 -10.52 40.29 -6.99
N LEU A 323 -11.67 40.55 -7.61
CA LEU A 323 -12.98 40.15 -7.08
C LEU A 323 -13.14 38.63 -7.05
N ARG A 324 -12.68 37.91 -8.08
CA ARG A 324 -12.65 36.43 -8.07
C ARG A 324 -11.84 35.87 -6.91
N LYS A 325 -10.71 36.50 -6.58
CA LYS A 325 -9.89 36.10 -5.43
C LYS A 325 -10.59 36.35 -4.10
N GLN A 326 -11.24 37.52 -3.95
CA GLN A 326 -12.04 37.80 -2.77
C GLN A 326 -13.20 36.80 -2.62
N ARG A 327 -13.86 36.46 -3.73
CA ARG A 327 -14.92 35.45 -3.77
C ARG A 327 -14.44 34.08 -3.33
N ALA A 328 -13.27 33.65 -3.82
CA ALA A 328 -12.66 32.37 -3.44
C ALA A 328 -12.24 32.33 -1.96
N ASN A 329 -11.73 33.44 -1.41
CA ASN A 329 -11.42 33.53 0.02
C ASN A 329 -12.70 33.42 0.86
N LYS A 330 -13.77 34.10 0.45
CA LYS A 330 -15.08 34.01 1.12
C LYS A 330 -15.69 32.62 1.03
N ASP A 331 -15.51 31.91 -0.07
CA ASP A 331 -15.88 30.49 -0.18
C ASP A 331 -15.14 29.62 0.84
N GLN A 332 -13.84 29.86 1.05
CA GLN A 332 -13.07 29.12 2.06
C GLN A 332 -13.53 29.42 3.49
N GLU A 333 -13.78 30.70 3.81
CA GLU A 333 -14.35 31.11 5.10
C GLU A 333 -15.71 30.44 5.34
N ARG A 334 -16.58 30.45 4.32
CA ARG A 334 -17.89 29.81 4.39
C ARG A 334 -17.80 28.30 4.57
N LEU A 335 -16.87 27.64 3.88
CA LEU A 335 -16.62 26.21 4.03
C LEU A 335 -16.12 25.86 5.44
N ALA A 336 -15.21 26.67 6.00
CA ALA A 336 -14.74 26.51 7.37
C ALA A 336 -15.88 26.69 8.38
N ASN A 337 -16.71 27.73 8.20
CA ASN A 337 -17.88 27.99 9.02
C ASN A 337 -18.89 26.83 8.95
N SER A 338 -19.18 26.31 7.75
CA SER A 338 -20.09 25.18 7.54
C SER A 338 -19.61 23.90 8.24
N ARG A 339 -18.30 23.62 8.23
CA ARG A 339 -17.73 22.47 8.97
C ARG A 339 -17.92 22.62 10.47
N GLU A 340 -17.73 23.83 10.99
CA GLU A 340 -17.90 24.12 12.41
C GLU A 340 -19.36 24.03 12.84
N GLN A 341 -20.29 24.53 12.01
CA GLN A 341 -21.72 24.34 12.25
C GLN A 341 -22.11 22.86 12.30
N GLU A 342 -21.61 22.05 11.36
CA GLU A 342 -21.89 20.61 11.33
C GLU A 342 -21.35 19.92 12.59
N ARG A 343 -20.17 20.31 13.06
CA ARG A 343 -19.57 19.84 14.31
C ARG A 343 -20.45 20.16 15.52
N LEU A 344 -20.87 21.42 15.67
CA LEU A 344 -21.74 21.83 16.78
C LEU A 344 -23.09 21.13 16.73
N ARG A 345 -23.69 20.95 15.55
CA ARG A 345 -24.94 20.20 15.38
C ARG A 345 -24.80 18.75 15.85
N GLN A 346 -23.68 18.10 15.55
CA GLN A 346 -23.39 16.75 16.03
C GLN A 346 -23.26 16.71 17.56
N GLU A 347 -22.61 17.70 18.17
CA GLU A 347 -22.52 17.78 19.63
C GLU A 347 -23.87 18.05 20.30
N ILE A 348 -24.67 18.96 19.76
CA ILE A 348 -26.05 19.21 20.23
C ILE A 348 -26.88 17.93 20.14
N THR A 349 -26.74 17.16 19.05
CA THR A 349 -27.41 15.87 18.91
C THR A 349 -27.01 14.90 20.04
N LEU A 350 -25.73 14.88 20.43
CA LEU A 350 -25.26 14.06 21.55
C LEU A 350 -25.82 14.54 22.89
N CYS A 351 -25.87 15.86 23.14
CA CYS A 351 -26.50 16.43 24.33
C CYS A 351 -27.99 16.08 24.42
N ASN A 352 -28.70 16.12 23.29
CA ASN A 352 -30.11 15.70 23.22
C ASN A 352 -30.31 14.21 23.52
N LEU A 353 -29.39 13.34 23.07
CA LEU A 353 -29.43 11.91 23.42
C LEU A 353 -29.20 11.68 24.92
N VAL A 354 -28.27 12.43 25.53
CA VAL A 354 -28.03 12.40 26.97
C VAL A 354 -29.30 12.87 27.72
N ALA A 355 -29.89 13.99 27.30
CA ALA A 355 -31.10 14.54 27.91
C ALA A 355 -32.28 13.55 27.81
N SER A 356 -32.45 12.89 26.66
CA SER A 356 -33.44 11.84 26.45
C SER A 356 -33.22 10.67 27.42
N SER A 357 -31.99 10.20 27.56
CA SER A 357 -31.64 9.09 28.45
C SER A 357 -31.87 9.43 29.93
N ALA A 358 -31.55 10.66 30.33
CA ALA A 358 -31.87 11.17 31.67
C ALA A 358 -33.40 11.25 31.89
N GLY A 359 -34.15 11.69 30.87
CA GLY A 359 -35.61 11.72 30.88
C GLY A 359 -36.23 10.32 31.00
N GLU A 360 -35.69 9.33 30.29
CA GLU A 360 -36.14 7.93 30.37
C GLU A 360 -35.88 7.34 31.76
N LEU A 361 -34.73 7.61 32.38
CA LEU A 361 -34.46 7.21 33.76
C LEU A 361 -35.44 7.83 34.76
N ARG A 362 -35.79 9.11 34.60
CA ARG A 362 -36.82 9.77 35.43
C ARG A 362 -38.20 9.15 35.20
N GLY A 363 -38.59 8.95 33.95
CA GLY A 363 -39.86 8.31 33.61
C GLY A 363 -39.95 6.85 34.07
N LEU A 364 -38.82 6.13 34.14
CA LEU A 364 -38.74 4.81 34.74
C LEU A 364 -38.89 4.87 36.26
N ALA A 365 -38.27 5.87 36.91
CA ALA A 365 -38.44 6.11 38.35
C ALA A 365 -39.90 6.40 38.71
N ASP A 366 -40.61 7.18 37.90
CA ASP A 366 -42.02 7.54 38.13
C ASP A 366 -42.98 6.36 37.94
N ARG A 367 -42.61 5.39 37.09
CA ARG A 367 -43.41 4.20 36.79
C ARG A 367 -42.93 2.94 37.52
N TRP A 368 -42.01 3.07 38.47
CA TRP A 368 -41.38 1.93 39.13
C TRP A 368 -42.40 1.06 39.88
N PRO A 369 -42.62 -0.21 39.48
CA PRO A 369 -43.66 -1.05 40.07
C PRO A 369 -43.28 -1.50 41.48
N ALA A 370 -44.21 -1.40 42.42
CA ALA A 370 -44.00 -1.86 43.80
C ALA A 370 -43.87 -3.40 43.94
N GLN A 371 -44.23 -4.19 42.91
CA GLN A 371 -44.44 -5.64 43.03
C GLN A 371 -43.84 -6.50 41.87
N ALA A 372 -43.03 -5.95 40.95
CA ALA A 372 -42.49 -6.73 39.81
C ALA A 372 -41.05 -6.31 39.39
N PRO A 373 -40.00 -6.74 40.11
CA PRO A 373 -38.62 -6.31 39.87
C PRO A 373 -38.01 -6.80 38.54
N ALA A 374 -38.48 -7.93 37.97
CA ALA A 374 -37.92 -8.50 36.75
C ALA A 374 -38.26 -7.69 35.48
N ILE A 375 -39.47 -7.14 35.38
CA ILE A 375 -39.93 -6.34 34.21
C ILE A 375 -39.18 -5.00 34.16
N SER A 376 -38.83 -4.45 35.32
CA SER A 376 -38.06 -3.22 35.45
C SER A 376 -36.58 -3.38 35.10
N GLY A 377 -36.04 -4.61 35.22
CA GLY A 377 -34.68 -4.95 34.79
C GLY A 377 -34.49 -4.83 33.27
N ASP A 378 -35.38 -5.46 32.49
CA ASP A 378 -35.32 -5.41 31.02
C ASP A 378 -35.52 -3.97 30.48
N GLN A 379 -36.41 -3.20 31.10
CA GLN A 379 -36.62 -1.79 30.75
C GLN A 379 -35.39 -0.93 31.08
N LEU A 380 -34.78 -1.14 32.25
CA LEU A 380 -33.56 -0.47 32.65
C LEU A 380 -32.38 -0.82 31.73
N ASP A 381 -32.23 -2.09 31.36
CA ASP A 381 -31.20 -2.54 30.41
C ASP A 381 -31.42 -1.92 29.02
N GLY A 382 -32.68 -1.71 28.61
CA GLY A 382 -33.03 -0.95 27.41
C GLY A 382 -32.53 0.50 27.46
N VAL A 383 -32.78 1.21 28.57
CA VAL A 383 -32.28 2.59 28.76
C VAL A 383 -30.75 2.63 28.81
N LEU A 384 -30.13 1.67 29.48
CA LEU A 384 -28.66 1.57 29.57
C LEU A 384 -28.00 1.18 28.25
N ALA A 385 -28.71 0.55 27.32
CA ALA A 385 -28.20 0.27 25.98
C ALA A 385 -27.97 1.58 25.18
N ALA A 386 -28.84 2.58 25.36
CA ALA A 386 -28.74 3.90 24.73
C ALA A 386 -27.50 4.70 25.19
N PHE A 387 -26.91 4.36 26.35
CA PHE A 387 -25.67 5.00 26.83
C PHE A 387 -24.49 4.79 25.88
N SER A 388 -24.52 3.69 25.12
CA SER A 388 -23.52 3.47 24.09
C SER A 388 -23.57 4.55 23.00
N ASP A 389 -24.74 5.12 22.69
CA ASP A 389 -24.95 6.04 21.57
C ASP A 389 -24.41 7.46 21.78
N PHE A 390 -24.14 7.88 23.02
CA PHE A 390 -23.58 9.20 23.34
C PHE A 390 -22.18 9.18 23.99
N ASP A 391 -21.38 8.14 23.71
CA ASP A 391 -20.01 7.93 24.22
C ASP A 391 -19.91 7.47 25.69
N ALA A 392 -21.00 7.09 26.34
CA ALA A 392 -21.00 6.55 27.71
C ALA A 392 -20.72 5.03 27.77
N SER A 393 -19.84 4.53 26.91
CA SER A 393 -19.38 3.14 26.95
C SER A 393 -17.87 3.02 26.82
N LEU A 394 -17.28 2.13 27.64
CA LEU A 394 -15.84 1.82 27.56
C LEU A 394 -15.47 1.19 26.22
N HIS A 395 -16.36 0.39 25.65
CA HIS A 395 -16.16 -0.24 24.34
C HIS A 395 -15.96 0.83 23.25
N ARG A 396 -16.89 1.78 23.11
CA ARG A 396 -16.76 2.87 22.13
C ARG A 396 -15.53 3.74 22.40
N TYR A 397 -15.20 3.96 23.67
CA TYR A 397 -14.05 4.80 24.03
C TYR A 397 -12.69 4.18 23.66
N PHE A 398 -12.51 2.86 23.84
CA PHE A 398 -11.23 2.19 23.57
C PHE A 398 -11.16 1.48 22.21
N LEU A 399 -12.26 0.94 21.70
CA LEU A 399 -12.31 0.12 20.49
C LEU A 399 -13.11 0.74 19.34
N GLY A 400 -13.92 1.76 19.61
CA GLY A 400 -14.91 2.29 18.66
C GLY A 400 -16.09 1.34 18.44
N ASP A 401 -16.94 1.65 17.47
CA ASP A 401 -18.09 0.83 17.04
C ASP A 401 -17.76 -0.05 15.81
N LEU A 402 -16.47 -0.28 15.57
CA LEU A 402 -16.03 -1.10 14.45
C LEU A 402 -16.53 -2.55 14.66
N PRO A 403 -17.14 -3.21 13.65
CA PRO A 403 -17.54 -4.60 13.78
C PRO A 403 -16.32 -5.54 13.65
N TRP A 404 -15.45 -5.54 14.66
CA TRP A 404 -14.21 -6.33 14.70
C TRP A 404 -14.44 -7.81 14.40
N HIS A 405 -15.56 -8.36 14.84
CA HIS A 405 -15.95 -9.75 14.62
C HIS A 405 -16.07 -10.14 13.13
N HIS A 406 -16.40 -9.21 12.23
CA HIS A 406 -16.38 -9.46 10.77
C HIS A 406 -14.96 -9.73 10.25
N TRP A 407 -13.94 -9.21 10.93
CA TRP A 407 -12.55 -9.21 10.47
C TRP A 407 -11.67 -10.21 11.21
N LEU A 408 -12.01 -10.61 12.43
CA LEU A 408 -11.17 -11.51 13.25
C LEU A 408 -10.80 -12.81 12.50
N ARG A 409 -11.79 -13.49 11.91
CA ARG A 409 -11.58 -14.75 11.18
C ARG A 409 -10.70 -14.56 9.94
N PRO A 410 -11.00 -13.67 8.98
CA PRO A 410 -10.13 -13.47 7.82
C PRO A 410 -8.75 -12.94 8.19
N LEU A 411 -8.64 -12.01 9.14
CA LEU A 411 -7.34 -11.51 9.58
C LEU A 411 -6.49 -12.57 10.29
N ALA A 412 -7.10 -13.52 11.01
CA ALA A 412 -6.35 -14.62 11.63
C ALA A 412 -5.75 -15.55 10.55
N TRP A 413 -6.55 -15.97 9.57
CA TRP A 413 -6.08 -16.83 8.48
C TRP A 413 -5.02 -16.14 7.61
N TRP A 414 -5.28 -14.89 7.21
CA TRP A 414 -4.28 -14.09 6.52
C TRP A 414 -3.04 -13.83 7.37
N GLY A 415 -3.21 -13.60 8.68
CA GLY A 415 -2.11 -13.41 9.62
C GLY A 415 -1.14 -14.58 9.64
N VAL A 416 -1.65 -15.82 9.63
CA VAL A 416 -0.82 -17.03 9.55
C VAL A 416 -0.06 -17.09 8.22
N VAL A 417 -0.75 -16.88 7.09
CA VAL A 417 -0.13 -16.94 5.76
C VAL A 417 0.92 -15.85 5.58
N VAL A 418 0.62 -14.60 5.96
CA VAL A 418 1.53 -13.45 5.88
C VAL A 418 2.73 -13.65 6.79
N ALA A 419 2.54 -14.10 8.03
CA ALA A 419 3.62 -14.35 8.97
C ALA A 419 4.58 -15.42 8.44
N LEU A 420 4.05 -16.51 7.86
CA LEU A 420 4.87 -17.56 7.25
C LEU A 420 5.62 -17.05 6.03
N SER A 421 4.97 -16.31 5.12
CA SER A 421 5.62 -15.75 3.95
C SER A 421 6.75 -14.77 4.34
N TYR A 422 6.53 -13.89 5.31
CA TYR A 422 7.56 -12.96 5.78
C TYR A 422 8.69 -13.67 6.53
N MET A 423 8.40 -14.73 7.30
CA MET A 423 9.42 -15.57 7.91
C MET A 423 10.29 -16.27 6.86
N ILE A 424 9.68 -16.81 5.79
CA ILE A 424 10.40 -17.39 4.65
C ILE A 424 11.29 -16.34 4.01
N LEU A 425 10.79 -15.12 3.74
CA LEU A 425 11.58 -14.05 3.12
C LEU A 425 12.74 -13.59 4.02
N LEU A 426 12.53 -13.48 5.33
CA LEU A 426 13.56 -13.11 6.28
C LEU A 426 14.66 -14.17 6.36
N SER A 427 14.27 -15.43 6.55
CA SER A 427 15.21 -16.55 6.61
C SER A 427 15.96 -16.73 5.29
N PHE A 428 15.26 -16.60 4.16
CA PHE A 428 15.87 -16.64 2.82
C PHE A 428 16.94 -15.56 2.64
N ASN A 429 16.66 -14.31 3.05
CA ASN A 429 17.63 -13.22 3.00
C ASN A 429 18.88 -13.50 3.84
N VAL A 430 18.73 -14.07 5.04
CA VAL A 430 19.87 -14.47 5.88
C VAL A 430 20.75 -15.51 5.19
N LEU A 431 20.13 -16.49 4.53
CA LEU A 431 20.85 -17.60 3.88
C LEU A 431 21.62 -17.15 2.63
N ILE A 432 21.03 -16.28 1.80
CA ILE A 432 21.70 -15.78 0.59
C ILE A 432 22.73 -14.69 0.90
N PHE A 433 22.59 -13.97 2.02
CA PHE A 433 23.45 -12.84 2.39
C PHE A 433 24.93 -13.22 2.41
N ARG A 434 25.29 -14.37 2.99
CA ARG A 434 26.70 -14.79 3.08
C ARG A 434 27.34 -15.00 1.71
N GLN A 435 26.61 -15.62 0.78
CA GLN A 435 27.09 -15.81 -0.59
C GLN A 435 27.38 -14.46 -1.25
N TRP A 436 26.50 -13.49 -1.07
CA TRP A 436 26.59 -12.20 -1.75
C TRP A 436 27.57 -11.21 -1.11
N ALA A 437 27.59 -11.12 0.21
CA ALA A 437 28.47 -10.19 0.92
C ALA A 437 29.93 -10.66 0.92
N TYR A 438 30.18 -11.96 1.15
CA TYR A 438 31.54 -12.47 1.37
C TYR A 438 32.18 -13.07 0.12
N HIS A 439 31.44 -13.88 -0.66
CA HIS A 439 31.99 -14.56 -1.83
C HIS A 439 31.89 -13.71 -3.09
N GLU A 440 30.77 -13.03 -3.29
CA GLU A 440 30.54 -12.20 -4.48
C GLU A 440 30.79 -10.70 -4.27
N LYS A 441 31.00 -10.27 -3.01
CA LYS A 441 31.34 -8.90 -2.61
C LYS A 441 30.44 -7.84 -3.26
N LEU A 442 29.13 -8.04 -3.15
CA LEU A 442 28.15 -7.04 -3.56
C LEU A 442 28.33 -5.72 -2.80
N ILE A 443 27.99 -4.62 -3.47
CA ILE A 443 28.24 -3.25 -3.00
C ILE A 443 27.12 -2.74 -2.07
N PHE A 444 25.86 -3.14 -2.31
CA PHE A 444 24.67 -2.65 -1.58
C PHE A 444 24.56 -1.11 -1.53
N PRO A 445 24.41 -0.42 -2.68
CA PRO A 445 24.39 1.04 -2.73
C PRO A 445 23.29 1.70 -1.86
N LEU A 446 22.15 1.02 -1.68
CA LEU A 446 21.05 1.54 -0.85
C LEU A 446 21.31 1.37 0.65
N ALA A 447 22.21 0.48 1.08
CA ALA A 447 22.70 0.40 2.45
C ALA A 447 23.79 1.45 2.72
N GLU A 448 24.63 1.74 1.72
CA GLU A 448 25.71 2.72 1.84
C GLU A 448 25.19 4.16 2.04
N LEU A 449 24.07 4.51 1.40
CA LEU A 449 23.47 5.85 1.54
C LEU A 449 23.10 6.23 2.99
N PRO A 450 22.29 5.44 3.73
CA PRO A 450 21.98 5.76 5.13
C PRO A 450 23.21 5.68 6.03
N GLU A 451 24.16 4.77 5.79
CA GLU A 451 25.43 4.74 6.52
C GLU A 451 26.21 6.05 6.37
N PHE A 452 26.29 6.57 5.13
CA PHE A 452 26.96 7.83 4.84
C PHE A 452 26.24 9.03 5.45
N LEU A 453 24.90 9.05 5.45
CA LEU A 453 24.09 10.08 6.12
C LEU A 453 24.26 10.05 7.64
N ALA A 454 24.40 8.86 8.23
CA ALA A 454 24.63 8.69 9.67
C ALA A 454 26.07 9.02 10.09
N GLY A 455 26.97 9.26 9.15
CA GLY A 455 28.38 9.56 9.41
C GLY A 455 29.24 8.33 9.68
N PHE A 456 28.84 7.15 9.19
CA PHE A 456 29.69 5.96 9.23
C PHE A 456 30.91 6.17 8.32
N ASP A 457 32.10 5.95 8.88
CA ASP A 457 33.34 5.89 8.14
C ASP A 457 34.17 4.70 8.62
N SER A 458 34.32 3.71 7.74
CA SER A 458 35.11 2.50 7.99
C SER A 458 36.57 2.77 8.41
N GLN A 459 37.11 3.96 8.14
CA GLN A 459 38.48 4.36 8.47
C GLN A 459 38.61 4.97 9.88
N LEU A 460 37.50 5.41 10.49
CA LEU A 460 37.48 6.00 11.82
C LEU A 460 37.12 4.97 12.89
N GLY A 461 37.81 5.00 14.03
CA GLY A 461 37.43 4.21 15.21
C GLY A 461 36.12 4.69 15.83
N ASP A 462 35.43 3.81 16.56
CA ASP A 462 34.11 4.09 17.17
C ASP A 462 34.10 5.35 18.06
N ALA A 463 35.19 5.60 18.79
CA ALA A 463 35.33 6.78 19.64
C ALA A 463 35.43 8.08 18.81
N ASP A 464 36.11 8.04 17.66
CA ASP A 464 36.28 9.20 16.78
C ASP A 464 35.02 9.47 15.95
N GLN A 465 34.29 8.42 15.55
CA GLN A 465 32.95 8.55 14.97
C GLN A 465 31.95 9.18 15.94
N GLN A 466 32.08 8.93 17.25
CA GLN A 466 31.22 9.52 18.28
C GLN A 466 31.63 10.95 18.67
N ARG A 467 32.86 11.38 18.40
CA ARG A 467 33.34 12.74 18.73
C ARG A 467 32.82 13.81 17.78
N THR A 468 32.59 13.49 16.52
CA THR A 468 32.04 14.43 15.53
C THR A 468 30.58 14.75 15.82
N ILE A 469 30.27 16.04 16.09
CA ILE A 469 28.90 16.51 16.40
C ILE A 469 28.00 16.39 15.17
N ILE A 470 28.49 16.87 14.02
CA ILE A 470 27.81 16.78 12.72
C ILE A 470 28.76 16.07 11.75
N PRO A 471 28.27 15.07 10.97
CA PRO A 471 29.09 14.38 9.99
C PRO A 471 29.74 15.33 8.96
N PRO A 472 30.96 15.03 8.47
CA PRO A 472 31.66 15.86 7.48
C PRO A 472 30.86 16.14 6.21
N LEU A 473 29.99 15.21 5.81
CA LEU A 473 29.08 15.34 4.68
C LEU A 473 28.29 16.65 4.70
N PHE A 474 27.64 16.98 5.81
CA PHE A 474 26.77 18.16 5.94
C PHE A 474 27.56 19.48 6.04
N LYS A 475 28.89 19.41 6.16
CA LYS A 475 29.78 20.58 6.14
C LYS A 475 30.31 20.89 4.74
N SER A 476 30.09 20.00 3.77
CA SER A 476 30.59 20.18 2.40
C SER A 476 29.76 21.21 1.62
N GLY A 477 30.43 22.17 0.98
CA GLY A 477 29.76 23.12 0.08
C GLY A 477 29.11 22.45 -1.14
N LEU A 478 29.71 21.36 -1.65
CA LEU A 478 29.14 20.59 -2.75
C LEU A 478 27.84 19.88 -2.36
N PHE A 479 27.73 19.41 -1.10
CA PHE A 479 26.47 18.87 -0.58
C PHE A 479 25.35 19.92 -0.64
N TRP A 480 25.60 21.13 -0.12
CA TRP A 480 24.62 22.20 -0.12
C TRP A 480 24.30 22.71 -1.53
N ALA A 481 25.26 22.68 -2.46
CA ALA A 481 25.01 22.96 -3.87
C ALA A 481 24.02 21.95 -4.47
N GLY A 482 24.25 20.65 -4.27
CA GLY A 482 23.32 19.60 -4.70
C GLY A 482 21.94 19.72 -4.06
N PHE A 483 21.90 19.96 -2.74
CA PHE A 483 20.67 20.20 -1.99
C PHE A 483 19.88 21.36 -2.59
N THR A 484 20.54 22.50 -2.84
CA THR A 484 19.91 23.71 -3.36
C THR A 484 19.38 23.52 -4.78
N ILE A 485 20.05 22.75 -5.63
CA ILE A 485 19.56 22.44 -6.99
C ILE A 485 18.22 21.70 -6.92
N ALA A 486 18.16 20.59 -6.18
CA ALA A 486 16.95 19.79 -6.08
C ALA A 486 15.86 20.54 -5.30
N ALA A 487 16.20 21.10 -4.13
CA ALA A 487 15.26 21.80 -3.28
C ALA A 487 14.75 23.11 -3.90
N GLY A 488 15.58 23.82 -4.67
CA GLY A 488 15.18 25.03 -5.38
C GLY A 488 14.20 24.75 -6.51
N VAL A 489 14.51 23.78 -7.38
CA VAL A 489 13.63 23.39 -8.50
C VAL A 489 12.30 22.83 -7.99
N MET A 490 12.35 21.90 -7.02
CA MET A 490 11.13 21.31 -6.48
C MET A 490 10.38 22.27 -5.55
N GLY A 491 11.09 23.12 -4.82
CA GLY A 491 10.50 24.14 -3.97
C GLY A 491 9.76 25.21 -4.77
N TRP A 492 10.28 25.57 -5.96
CA TRP A 492 9.53 26.40 -6.92
C TRP A 492 8.22 25.73 -7.33
N ASN A 493 8.27 24.45 -7.72
CA ASN A 493 7.06 23.70 -8.07
C ASN A 493 6.08 23.60 -6.90
N LEU A 494 6.58 23.45 -5.67
CA LEU A 494 5.76 23.45 -4.46
C LEU A 494 5.06 24.79 -4.28
N LEU A 495 5.79 25.90 -4.38
CA LEU A 495 5.24 27.25 -4.29
C LEU A 495 4.14 27.48 -5.34
N CYS A 496 4.38 27.12 -6.60
CA CYS A 496 3.38 27.23 -7.66
C CYS A 496 2.09 26.45 -7.31
N ARG A 497 2.21 25.27 -6.70
CA ARG A 497 1.05 24.42 -6.35
C ARG A 497 0.35 24.82 -5.05
N THR A 498 1.03 25.54 -4.16
CA THR A 498 0.37 26.14 -2.98
C THR A 498 -0.56 27.29 -3.35
N GLU A 499 -0.41 27.87 -4.55
CA GLU A 499 -1.20 29.03 -5.04
C GLU A 499 -1.09 30.28 -4.15
N TRP A 500 -0.09 30.35 -3.26
CA TRP A 500 0.16 31.55 -2.45
C TRP A 500 0.49 32.78 -3.30
N LEU A 501 1.13 32.57 -4.45
CA LEU A 501 1.41 33.60 -5.45
C LEU A 501 0.75 33.20 -6.79
N PRO A 502 -0.26 33.94 -7.27
CA PRO A 502 -0.95 33.63 -8.52
C PRO A 502 -0.04 33.91 -9.73
N GLY A 503 -0.29 33.19 -10.83
CA GLY A 503 0.42 33.37 -12.10
C GLY A 503 1.76 32.62 -12.22
N LEU A 504 2.21 31.91 -11.17
CA LEU A 504 3.42 31.10 -11.24
C LEU A 504 3.17 29.78 -11.99
N THR A 505 4.06 29.45 -12.92
CA THR A 505 4.03 28.19 -13.66
C THR A 505 5.06 27.23 -13.09
N ALA A 506 4.61 26.00 -12.79
CA ALA A 506 5.51 24.94 -12.34
C ALA A 506 6.40 24.47 -13.51
N LEU A 507 7.65 24.13 -13.20
CA LEU A 507 8.58 23.52 -14.13
C LEU A 507 8.14 22.08 -14.43
N ASP A 508 7.99 21.78 -15.72
CA ASP A 508 7.65 20.45 -16.22
C ASP A 508 8.89 19.53 -16.16
N LEU A 509 8.94 18.66 -15.16
CA LEU A 509 9.99 17.66 -14.97
C LEU A 509 9.70 16.35 -15.71
N GLU A 510 8.59 16.25 -16.45
CA GLU A 510 8.13 15.04 -17.13
C GLU A 510 7.76 15.32 -18.58
N LYS A 511 8.77 15.46 -19.44
CA LYS A 511 8.54 15.84 -20.83
C LYS A 511 8.13 14.65 -21.69
N ALA A 512 6.85 14.54 -22.00
CA ALA A 512 6.34 13.59 -22.98
C ALA A 512 6.86 13.90 -24.40
N TRP A 513 7.30 12.89 -25.14
CA TRP A 513 7.84 13.07 -26.49
C TRP A 513 6.74 13.22 -27.55
N THR A 514 5.48 12.91 -27.21
CA THR A 514 4.33 12.88 -28.12
C THR A 514 4.22 14.08 -29.06
N PRO A 515 4.39 15.34 -28.62
CA PRO A 515 4.30 16.50 -29.51
C PRO A 515 5.36 16.50 -30.62
N PHE A 516 6.52 15.89 -30.38
CA PHE A 516 7.68 15.90 -31.28
C PHE A 516 7.71 14.68 -32.23
N ILE A 517 7.09 13.56 -31.84
CA ILE A 517 7.22 12.29 -32.56
C ILE A 517 5.97 11.87 -33.34
N ARG A 518 4.82 12.54 -33.13
CA ARG A 518 3.53 12.15 -33.74
C ARG A 518 3.59 12.01 -35.26
N ASN A 519 4.27 12.94 -35.93
CA ASN A 519 4.36 12.99 -37.39
C ASN A 519 5.78 12.63 -37.89
N SER A 520 6.54 11.83 -37.14
CA SER A 520 7.91 11.46 -37.51
C SER A 520 8.09 9.94 -37.62
N MET A 521 9.27 9.52 -38.07
CA MET A 521 9.69 8.11 -38.08
C MET A 521 9.65 7.46 -36.68
N PHE A 522 9.59 8.25 -35.61
CA PHE A 522 9.51 7.79 -34.23
C PHE A 522 8.07 7.58 -33.73
N LYS A 523 7.05 7.65 -34.59
CA LYS A 523 5.64 7.44 -34.22
C LYS A 523 5.35 6.12 -33.50
N GLY A 524 6.19 5.10 -33.71
CA GLY A 524 6.08 3.83 -32.98
C GLY A 524 6.23 3.96 -31.47
N LEU A 525 6.90 5.02 -30.99
CA LEU A 525 7.12 5.31 -29.57
C LEU A 525 6.01 6.17 -28.93
N LEU A 526 4.93 6.45 -29.66
CA LEU A 526 3.81 7.24 -29.15
C LEU A 526 3.23 6.65 -27.86
N TYR A 527 2.77 7.55 -26.98
CA TYR A 527 2.21 7.28 -25.63
C TYR A 527 3.20 6.71 -24.59
N GLY A 528 4.31 6.14 -25.03
CA GLY A 528 5.33 5.55 -24.18
C GLY A 528 6.49 6.47 -23.81
N ALA A 529 7.08 7.11 -24.83
CA ALA A 529 8.35 7.79 -24.68
C ALA A 529 8.22 9.14 -23.96
N ARG A 530 9.00 9.30 -22.89
CA ARG A 530 9.11 10.51 -22.08
C ARG A 530 10.50 10.64 -21.46
N SER A 531 10.88 11.88 -21.15
CA SER A 531 12.08 12.21 -20.37
C SER A 531 11.65 12.78 -19.02
N SER A 532 11.87 12.02 -17.95
CA SER A 532 11.55 12.46 -16.58
C SER A 532 12.80 12.68 -15.74
N ILE A 533 12.78 13.75 -14.94
CA ILE A 533 13.87 14.14 -14.03
C ILE A 533 13.47 13.84 -12.57
N PHE A 534 14.18 12.88 -11.98
CA PHE A 534 14.16 12.56 -10.55
C PHE A 534 15.57 12.76 -9.99
N PHE A 535 15.75 13.75 -9.14
CA PHE A 535 17.05 14.06 -8.56
C PHE A 535 17.60 12.89 -7.73
N THR A 536 16.71 12.15 -7.08
CA THR A 536 17.02 10.94 -6.32
C THR A 536 17.54 9.81 -7.22
N VAL A 537 16.91 9.58 -8.37
CA VAL A 537 17.37 8.56 -9.34
C VAL A 537 18.73 8.97 -9.91
N ILE A 538 18.92 10.25 -10.24
CA ILE A 538 20.22 10.78 -10.71
C ILE A 538 21.30 10.54 -9.65
N GLY A 539 21.01 10.89 -8.39
CA GLY A 539 21.93 10.72 -7.26
C GLY A 539 22.33 9.26 -7.04
N ILE A 540 21.35 8.34 -7.04
CA ILE A 540 21.63 6.92 -6.84
C ILE A 540 22.36 6.32 -8.06
N ALA A 541 21.99 6.70 -9.29
CA ALA A 541 22.68 6.25 -10.49
C ALA A 541 24.17 6.65 -10.51
N PHE A 542 24.55 7.75 -9.84
CA PHE A 542 25.94 8.15 -9.62
C PHE A 542 26.66 7.25 -8.58
N LEU A 543 25.95 6.75 -7.56
CA LEU A 543 26.51 5.88 -6.54
C LEU A 543 26.75 4.45 -7.04
N ILE A 544 25.82 3.89 -7.83
CA ILE A 544 25.93 2.50 -8.32
C ILE A 544 27.04 2.31 -9.38
N PRO A 545 27.57 1.08 -9.58
CA PRO A 545 28.62 0.83 -10.56
C PRO A 545 28.29 1.32 -11.97
N GLN A 546 29.25 1.96 -12.63
CA GLN A 546 29.06 2.58 -13.95
C GLN A 546 28.57 1.59 -15.02
N LYS A 547 29.02 0.33 -14.96
CA LYS A 547 28.55 -0.72 -15.89
C LYS A 547 27.08 -1.10 -15.65
N VAL A 548 26.62 -1.04 -14.40
CA VAL A 548 25.22 -1.34 -14.06
C VAL A 548 24.33 -0.18 -14.52
N SER A 549 24.66 1.06 -14.14
CA SER A 549 23.88 2.24 -14.56
C SER A 549 23.85 2.40 -16.08
N PHE A 550 24.95 2.13 -16.79
CA PHE A 550 24.97 2.08 -18.26
C PHE A 550 23.89 1.14 -18.82
N SER A 551 23.85 -0.07 -18.27
CA SER A 551 23.01 -1.14 -18.82
C SER A 551 21.53 -0.88 -18.59
N LEU A 552 21.17 -0.26 -17.47
CA LEU A 552 19.78 0.09 -17.14
C LEU A 552 19.14 0.97 -18.21
N TRP A 553 19.79 2.08 -18.60
CA TRP A 553 19.25 2.95 -19.64
C TRP A 553 19.47 2.37 -21.05
N PHE A 554 20.59 1.69 -21.31
CA PHE A 554 20.89 1.09 -22.61
C PHE A 554 19.83 0.09 -23.05
N PHE A 555 19.45 -0.86 -22.19
CA PHE A 555 18.43 -1.85 -22.56
C PHE A 555 17.03 -1.25 -22.74
N HIS A 556 16.74 -0.11 -22.10
CA HIS A 556 15.51 0.63 -22.37
C HIS A 556 15.52 1.26 -23.78
N ILE A 557 16.64 1.85 -24.20
CA ILE A 557 16.82 2.33 -25.58
C ILE A 557 16.75 1.15 -26.57
N PHE A 558 17.37 0.01 -26.24
CA PHE A 558 17.28 -1.21 -27.04
C PHE A 558 15.84 -1.67 -27.25
N TYR A 559 15.01 -1.63 -26.20
CA TYR A 559 13.58 -1.87 -26.31
C TYR A 559 12.89 -0.89 -27.28
N MET A 560 13.17 0.42 -27.15
CA MET A 560 12.59 1.42 -28.05
C MET A 560 12.99 1.18 -29.51
N ALA A 561 14.24 0.80 -29.76
CA ALA A 561 14.70 0.42 -31.10
C ALA A 561 13.97 -0.84 -31.62
N LEU A 562 13.83 -1.87 -30.79
CA LEU A 562 13.10 -3.09 -31.14
C LEU A 562 11.62 -2.80 -31.45
N LEU A 563 10.97 -1.92 -30.67
CA LEU A 563 9.60 -1.48 -30.92
C LEU A 563 9.47 -0.80 -32.29
N LEU A 564 10.38 0.12 -32.61
CA LEU A 564 10.40 0.81 -33.91
C LEU A 564 10.61 -0.16 -35.07
N ILE A 565 11.46 -1.18 -34.89
CA ILE A 565 11.67 -2.24 -35.89
C ILE A 565 10.37 -3.02 -36.11
N LEU A 566 9.69 -3.45 -35.04
CA LEU A 566 8.43 -4.19 -35.15
C LEU A 566 7.32 -3.36 -35.83
N VAL A 567 7.23 -2.07 -35.50
CA VAL A 567 6.29 -1.14 -36.15
C VAL A 567 6.65 -0.93 -37.63
N ALA A 568 7.95 -0.82 -37.96
CA ALA A 568 8.40 -0.68 -39.35
C ALA A 568 8.10 -1.92 -40.21
N PHE A 569 8.15 -3.12 -39.62
CA PHE A 569 7.74 -4.37 -40.27
C PHE A 569 6.21 -4.58 -40.32
N GLY A 570 5.41 -3.66 -39.77
CA GLY A 570 3.95 -3.71 -39.84
C GLY A 570 3.27 -4.58 -38.78
N PHE A 571 3.98 -5.05 -37.75
CA PHE A 571 3.38 -5.83 -36.66
C PHE A 571 2.50 -5.01 -35.70
N GLY A 572 2.47 -3.69 -35.86
CA GLY A 572 1.68 -2.77 -35.05
C GLY A 572 1.90 -1.32 -35.47
N GLN A 573 1.13 -0.39 -34.88
CA GLN A 573 1.24 1.05 -35.20
C GLN A 573 2.10 1.81 -34.18
N ASN A 574 2.04 1.40 -32.91
CA ASN A 574 2.77 2.01 -31.79
C ASN A 574 2.78 1.04 -30.58
N GLU A 575 3.31 1.49 -29.44
CA GLU A 575 3.38 0.68 -28.21
C GLU A 575 2.02 0.09 -27.78
N ASN A 576 0.90 0.78 -28.00
CA ASN A 576 -0.43 0.28 -27.62
C ASN A 576 -0.89 -0.93 -28.46
N SER A 577 -0.27 -1.18 -29.61
CA SER A 577 -0.51 -2.39 -30.40
C SER A 577 0.04 -3.67 -29.73
N PHE A 578 0.85 -3.53 -28.68
CA PHE A 578 1.48 -4.63 -27.96
C PHE A 578 1.06 -4.64 -26.48
N PRO A 579 -0.18 -5.07 -26.16
CA PRO A 579 -0.70 -5.02 -24.81
C PRO A 579 0.09 -5.94 -23.88
N GLY A 580 0.40 -5.44 -22.69
CA GLY A 580 0.92 -6.21 -21.57
C GLY A 580 0.17 -5.83 -20.31
N GLU A 581 -0.02 -6.79 -19.41
CA GLU A 581 -0.70 -6.54 -18.14
C GLU A 581 0.00 -7.28 -16.99
N TRP A 582 -0.58 -7.19 -15.78
CA TRP A 582 0.03 -7.66 -14.54
C TRP A 582 -0.37 -9.11 -14.21
N TRP A 583 -1.39 -9.64 -14.89
CA TRP A 583 -2.03 -10.91 -14.57
C TRP A 583 -1.46 -12.07 -15.39
N TYR A 584 -1.70 -12.10 -16.71
CA TYR A 584 -1.31 -13.23 -17.56
C TYR A 584 -0.85 -12.85 -18.99
N THR A 585 -0.97 -11.59 -19.40
CA THR A 585 -0.63 -11.15 -20.76
C THR A 585 0.76 -10.50 -20.82
N LEU A 586 1.69 -11.11 -21.58
CA LEU A 586 3.03 -10.59 -21.85
C LEU A 586 3.08 -10.01 -23.27
N ASN A 587 3.55 -8.78 -23.39
CA ASN A 587 4.07 -8.29 -24.67
C ASN A 587 5.54 -8.71 -24.87
N PHE A 588 6.10 -8.43 -26.05
CA PHE A 588 7.48 -8.84 -26.36
C PHE A 588 8.51 -8.26 -25.38
N ARG A 589 8.35 -7.03 -24.89
CA ARG A 589 9.25 -6.42 -23.90
C ARG A 589 9.26 -7.21 -22.60
N PHE A 590 8.09 -7.46 -22.03
CA PHE A 590 7.96 -8.17 -20.76
C PHE A 590 8.31 -9.64 -20.90
N ALA A 591 8.03 -10.27 -22.04
CA ALA A 591 8.44 -11.64 -22.34
C ALA A 591 9.98 -11.77 -22.40
N ILE A 592 10.67 -10.88 -23.13
CA ILE A 592 12.15 -10.89 -23.17
C ILE A 592 12.73 -10.67 -21.76
N GLY A 593 12.22 -9.68 -21.03
CA GLY A 593 12.64 -9.40 -19.66
C GLY A 593 12.34 -10.56 -18.69
N GLY A 594 11.19 -11.22 -18.85
CA GLY A 594 10.77 -12.35 -18.04
C GLY A 594 11.63 -13.59 -18.26
N GLY A 595 11.88 -13.96 -19.52
CA GLY A 595 12.80 -15.06 -19.85
C GLY A 595 14.21 -14.80 -19.35
N ALA A 596 14.70 -13.57 -19.50
CA ALA A 596 15.98 -13.14 -18.97
C ALA A 596 16.04 -13.21 -17.43
N LEU A 597 14.99 -12.75 -16.75
CA LEU A 597 14.88 -12.81 -15.29
C LEU A 597 14.92 -14.25 -14.79
N LEU A 598 14.18 -15.17 -15.43
CA LEU A 598 14.15 -16.58 -15.03
C LEU A 598 15.54 -17.23 -15.11
N VAL A 599 16.28 -17.03 -16.20
CA VAL A 599 17.65 -17.58 -16.35
C VAL A 599 18.60 -16.95 -15.34
N PHE A 600 18.59 -15.62 -15.23
CA PHE A 600 19.46 -14.89 -14.30
C PHE A 600 19.21 -15.33 -12.86
N ALA A 601 17.97 -15.32 -12.42
CA ALA A 601 17.60 -15.66 -11.07
C ALA A 601 17.82 -17.14 -10.74
N SER A 602 17.57 -18.05 -11.68
CA SER A 602 17.84 -19.49 -11.48
C SER A 602 19.34 -19.74 -11.28
N LEU A 603 20.21 -19.05 -12.03
CA LEU A 603 21.66 -19.17 -11.85
C LEU A 603 22.13 -18.57 -10.51
N VAL A 604 21.54 -17.45 -10.08
CA VAL A 604 21.82 -16.86 -8.75
C VAL A 604 21.36 -17.80 -7.64
N LEU A 605 20.16 -18.39 -7.76
CA LEU A 605 19.63 -19.36 -6.81
C LEU A 605 20.49 -20.62 -6.73
N TRP A 606 20.93 -21.12 -7.90
CA TRP A 606 21.83 -22.26 -7.99
C TRP A 606 23.12 -22.02 -7.20
N LYS A 607 23.73 -20.82 -7.29
CA LYS A 607 24.92 -20.49 -6.51
C LYS A 607 24.66 -20.49 -5.00
N CYS A 608 23.47 -20.11 -4.56
CA CYS A 608 23.08 -20.09 -3.15
C CYS A 608 22.59 -21.44 -2.57
N ARG A 609 22.35 -22.47 -3.41
CA ARG A 609 21.69 -23.74 -3.02
C ARG A 609 22.26 -24.43 -1.79
N HIS A 610 23.59 -24.36 -1.62
CA HIS A 610 24.28 -25.00 -0.51
C HIS A 610 23.99 -24.33 0.83
N MET A 611 23.81 -23.01 0.84
CA MET A 611 23.42 -22.27 2.05
C MET A 611 21.97 -22.58 2.43
N LEU A 612 21.08 -22.78 1.44
CA LEU A 612 19.66 -23.09 1.70
C LEU A 612 19.46 -24.42 2.43
N LEU A 613 20.34 -25.40 2.18
CA LEU A 613 20.26 -26.76 2.73
C LEU A 613 21.17 -26.97 3.95
N CYS A 614 21.75 -25.91 4.52
CA CYS A 614 22.74 -26.05 5.59
C CYS A 614 22.19 -26.61 6.91
N ALA A 615 20.87 -26.60 7.14
CA ALA A 615 20.26 -27.32 8.25
C ALA A 615 20.39 -28.85 8.10
N LEU A 616 20.36 -29.35 6.86
CA LEU A 616 20.48 -30.77 6.50
C LEU A 616 21.93 -31.18 6.22
N GLN A 617 22.79 -30.23 5.85
CA GLN A 617 24.19 -30.45 5.50
C GLN A 617 25.11 -29.53 6.33
N PRO A 618 25.31 -29.83 7.63
CA PRO A 618 26.03 -28.95 8.56
C PRO A 618 27.52 -28.79 8.25
N ASP A 619 28.14 -29.79 7.59
CA ASP A 619 29.57 -29.84 7.27
C ASP A 619 30.02 -28.65 6.38
N LYS A 620 29.08 -28.02 5.68
CA LYS A 620 29.36 -26.84 4.84
C LYS A 620 29.57 -25.54 5.63
N LEU A 621 29.48 -25.59 6.97
CA LEU A 621 29.62 -24.44 7.87
C LEU A 621 30.86 -24.51 8.77
N GLU A 622 31.86 -25.33 8.42
CA GLU A 622 33.07 -25.54 9.23
C GLU A 622 33.84 -24.24 9.51
N ASN A 623 34.01 -23.37 8.50
CA ASN A 623 34.80 -22.13 8.60
C ASN A 623 34.00 -20.90 9.08
N VAL A 624 32.95 -21.11 9.89
CA VAL A 624 32.02 -20.06 10.33
C VAL A 624 32.01 -19.94 11.85
N SER A 625 31.93 -18.71 12.37
CA SER A 625 31.79 -18.47 13.82
C SER A 625 30.57 -19.21 14.40
N ALA A 626 30.65 -19.63 15.67
CA ALA A 626 29.59 -20.43 16.30
C ALA A 626 28.21 -19.74 16.26
N ASP A 627 28.17 -18.43 16.53
CA ASP A 627 26.94 -17.63 16.51
C ASP A 627 26.31 -17.56 15.12
N GLU A 628 27.13 -17.37 14.08
CA GLU A 628 26.67 -17.32 12.71
C GLU A 628 26.25 -18.70 12.19
N ARG A 629 26.97 -19.76 12.57
CA ARG A 629 26.59 -21.15 12.27
C ARG A 629 25.20 -21.46 12.84
N ARG A 630 24.93 -21.02 14.07
CA ARG A 630 23.60 -21.19 14.71
C ARG A 630 22.52 -20.41 13.96
N GLU A 631 22.78 -19.15 13.59
CA GLU A 631 21.84 -18.32 12.83
C GLU A 631 21.48 -18.95 11.47
N LEU A 632 22.48 -19.41 10.72
CA LEU A 632 22.29 -20.02 9.40
C LEU A 632 21.50 -21.33 9.49
N ARG A 633 21.79 -22.19 10.48
CA ARG A 633 21.04 -23.44 10.68
C ARG A 633 19.58 -23.19 11.04
N ILE A 634 19.31 -22.28 11.98
CA ILE A 634 17.94 -21.90 12.34
C ILE A 634 17.23 -21.31 11.13
N SER A 635 17.88 -20.40 10.40
CA SER A 635 17.28 -19.80 9.20
C SER A 635 16.98 -20.84 8.12
N SER A 636 17.87 -21.81 7.90
CA SER A 636 17.63 -22.90 6.93
C SER A 636 16.47 -23.80 7.36
N ALA A 637 16.36 -24.13 8.64
CA ALA A 637 15.23 -24.90 9.17
C ALA A 637 13.89 -24.13 9.04
N LEU A 638 13.88 -22.83 9.39
CA LEU A 638 12.70 -21.97 9.23
C LEU A 638 12.32 -21.79 7.75
N PHE A 639 13.30 -21.66 6.86
CA PHE A 639 13.06 -21.57 5.43
C PHE A 639 12.42 -22.87 4.90
N LEU A 640 13.02 -24.03 5.15
CA LEU A 640 12.51 -25.31 4.64
C LEU A 640 11.15 -25.68 5.26
N GLY A 641 11.04 -25.65 6.59
CA GLY A 641 9.81 -25.96 7.31
C GLY A 641 8.69 -24.96 6.99
N GLY A 642 9.01 -23.67 6.94
CA GLY A 642 8.08 -22.63 6.53
C GLY A 642 7.60 -22.81 5.09
N SER A 643 8.50 -23.13 4.15
CA SER A 643 8.15 -23.40 2.75
C SER A 643 7.17 -24.57 2.62
N MET A 644 7.47 -25.69 3.30
CA MET A 644 6.62 -26.88 3.27
C MET A 644 5.24 -26.59 3.86
N LEU A 645 5.20 -25.89 5.00
CA LEU A 645 3.94 -25.51 5.64
C LEU A 645 3.13 -24.54 4.78
N LEU A 646 3.77 -23.55 4.14
CA LEU A 646 3.09 -22.62 3.26
C LEU A 646 2.49 -23.32 2.04
N VAL A 647 3.24 -24.21 1.37
CA VAL A 647 2.72 -25.01 0.24
C VAL A 647 1.56 -25.88 0.71
N PHE A 648 1.66 -26.49 1.89
CA PHE A 648 0.57 -27.26 2.48
C PHE A 648 -0.68 -26.41 2.74
N LEU A 649 -0.53 -25.19 3.29
CA LEU A 649 -1.64 -24.27 3.51
C LEU A 649 -2.28 -23.81 2.20
N LEU A 650 -1.48 -23.47 1.19
CA LEU A 650 -1.98 -23.11 -0.14
C LEU A 650 -2.78 -24.26 -0.75
N TRP A 651 -2.29 -25.49 -0.61
CA TRP A 651 -2.94 -26.67 -1.16
C TRP A 651 -4.22 -27.06 -0.40
N ARG A 652 -4.11 -27.30 0.91
CA ARG A 652 -5.21 -27.89 1.71
C ARG A 652 -6.17 -26.87 2.28
N VAL A 653 -5.69 -25.67 2.61
CA VAL A 653 -6.53 -24.64 3.23
C VAL A 653 -7.07 -23.68 2.17
N MET A 654 -6.21 -23.06 1.35
CA MET A 654 -6.71 -22.12 0.32
C MET A 654 -7.35 -22.80 -0.89
N GLY A 655 -7.16 -24.10 -1.08
CA GLY A 655 -7.78 -24.87 -2.17
C GLY A 655 -7.04 -24.78 -3.50
N VAL A 656 -5.76 -24.39 -3.52
CA VAL A 656 -4.93 -24.42 -4.73
C VAL A 656 -4.59 -25.87 -5.07
N HIS A 657 -4.62 -26.26 -6.33
CA HIS A 657 -4.14 -27.59 -6.72
C HIS A 657 -2.62 -27.74 -6.42
N LEU A 658 -2.20 -28.90 -5.89
CA LEU A 658 -0.85 -29.11 -5.35
C LEU A 658 0.28 -28.75 -6.34
N PHE A 659 0.13 -29.16 -7.61
CA PHE A 659 1.10 -28.82 -8.65
C PHE A 659 1.28 -27.29 -8.79
N TYR A 660 0.17 -26.54 -8.82
CA TYR A 660 0.21 -25.09 -8.97
C TYR A 660 0.68 -24.38 -7.71
N ALA A 661 0.40 -24.93 -6.52
CA ALA A 661 0.97 -24.43 -5.28
C ALA A 661 2.50 -24.55 -5.29
N LEU A 662 3.04 -25.71 -5.68
CA LEU A 662 4.49 -25.93 -5.79
C LEU A 662 5.11 -25.08 -6.91
N PHE A 663 4.54 -25.13 -8.11
CA PHE A 663 5.01 -24.36 -9.27
C PHE A 663 5.01 -22.86 -8.98
N GLY A 664 3.88 -22.33 -8.48
CA GLY A 664 3.73 -20.94 -8.10
C GLY A 664 4.75 -20.52 -7.06
N TYR A 665 4.91 -21.32 -5.99
CA TYR A 665 5.90 -21.07 -4.95
C TYR A 665 7.33 -20.97 -5.50
N VAL A 666 7.77 -21.94 -6.31
CA VAL A 666 9.11 -21.96 -6.90
C VAL A 666 9.33 -20.74 -7.80
N ILE A 667 8.38 -20.44 -8.69
CA ILE A 667 8.50 -19.30 -9.61
C ILE A 667 8.52 -17.97 -8.84
N ILE A 668 7.70 -17.81 -7.81
CA ILE A 668 7.71 -16.63 -6.93
C ILE A 668 9.07 -16.47 -6.26
N MET A 669 9.67 -17.55 -5.74
CA MET A 669 10.99 -17.50 -5.12
C MET A 669 12.11 -17.17 -6.11
N VAL A 670 12.04 -17.69 -7.35
CA VAL A 670 12.97 -17.35 -8.44
C VAL A 670 12.84 -15.86 -8.80
N ILE A 671 11.63 -15.34 -9.00
CA ILE A 671 11.45 -13.90 -9.26
C ILE A 671 11.97 -13.07 -8.09
N THR A 672 11.69 -13.50 -6.86
CA THR A 672 12.11 -12.83 -5.62
C THR A 672 13.62 -12.70 -5.51
N ILE A 673 14.40 -13.77 -5.73
CA ILE A 673 15.86 -13.68 -5.64
C ILE A 673 16.44 -12.78 -6.76
N GLY A 674 15.87 -12.82 -7.96
CA GLY A 674 16.24 -11.93 -9.06
C GLY A 674 16.00 -10.46 -8.71
N LEU A 675 14.85 -10.15 -8.11
CA LEU A 675 14.52 -8.83 -7.59
C LEU A 675 15.51 -8.37 -6.50
N ILE A 676 15.72 -9.19 -5.46
CA ILE A 676 16.61 -8.83 -4.35
C ILE A 676 18.01 -8.54 -4.90
N ARG A 677 18.49 -9.37 -5.84
CA ARG A 677 19.78 -9.16 -6.49
C ARG A 677 19.83 -7.86 -7.29
N ALA A 678 18.79 -7.56 -8.07
CA ALA A 678 18.71 -6.33 -8.85
C ALA A 678 18.82 -5.08 -7.98
N VAL A 679 18.13 -5.07 -6.82
CA VAL A 679 18.16 -3.95 -5.87
C VAL A 679 19.49 -3.90 -5.10
N ALA A 680 19.96 -5.02 -4.56
CA ALA A 680 21.18 -5.10 -3.77
C ALA A 680 22.45 -4.78 -4.57
N GLU A 681 22.54 -5.25 -5.82
CA GLU A 681 23.69 -4.99 -6.68
C GLU A 681 23.54 -3.69 -7.47
N GLY A 682 22.34 -3.43 -8.00
CA GLY A 682 22.07 -2.34 -8.93
C GLY A 682 21.49 -1.07 -8.33
N GLY A 683 21.24 -1.03 -7.01
CA GLY A 683 20.66 0.13 -6.32
C GLY A 683 19.35 0.61 -6.92
N ILE A 684 18.58 -0.29 -7.54
CA ILE A 684 17.31 0.04 -8.19
C ILE A 684 16.29 0.41 -7.11
N MET A 685 15.76 1.63 -7.18
CA MET A 685 14.76 2.09 -6.20
C MET A 685 13.41 1.43 -6.37
N GLY A 686 12.93 1.28 -7.60
CA GLY A 686 11.60 0.76 -7.90
C GLY A 686 11.71 -0.42 -8.85
N PHE A 687 11.30 -1.59 -8.40
CA PHE A 687 11.23 -2.78 -9.23
C PHE A 687 9.83 -3.36 -9.20
N GLN A 688 9.26 -3.55 -10.37
CA GLN A 688 7.99 -4.22 -10.54
C GLN A 688 8.18 -5.32 -11.59
N ALA A 689 7.67 -6.52 -11.33
CA ALA A 689 7.77 -7.64 -12.27
C ALA A 689 6.44 -7.83 -13.01
N TRP A 690 6.38 -7.46 -14.29
CA TRP A 690 5.30 -7.93 -15.19
C TRP A 690 5.64 -9.30 -15.75
N VAL A 691 5.89 -10.24 -14.84
CA VAL A 691 6.02 -11.67 -15.09
C VAL A 691 5.60 -12.38 -13.80
N SER A 692 4.76 -13.39 -13.91
CA SER A 692 4.19 -14.12 -12.77
C SER A 692 4.02 -15.60 -13.16
N PRO A 693 3.73 -16.50 -12.21
CA PRO A 693 3.41 -17.89 -12.53
C PRO A 693 2.29 -18.00 -13.58
N PHE A 694 1.29 -17.11 -13.54
CA PHE A 694 0.13 -17.15 -14.43
C PHE A 694 0.48 -16.73 -15.86
N HIS A 695 1.41 -15.78 -16.04
CA HIS A 695 1.97 -15.49 -17.36
C HIS A 695 2.66 -16.73 -17.95
N LEU A 696 3.42 -17.47 -17.14
CA LEU A 696 4.09 -18.67 -17.63
C LEU A 696 3.09 -19.77 -18.00
N ILE A 697 2.10 -20.02 -17.16
CA ILE A 697 1.05 -21.02 -17.45
C ILE A 697 0.33 -20.66 -18.75
N ARG A 698 -0.10 -19.40 -18.87
CA ARG A 698 -0.84 -18.88 -20.04
C ARG A 698 -0.05 -18.99 -21.34
N HIS A 699 1.22 -18.61 -21.32
CA HIS A 699 2.03 -18.55 -22.55
C HIS A 699 2.56 -19.94 -22.93
N ILE A 700 2.92 -20.78 -21.96
CA ILE A 700 3.46 -22.12 -22.23
C ILE A 700 2.35 -23.09 -22.66
N TRP A 701 1.27 -23.17 -21.87
CA TRP A 701 0.20 -24.17 -22.04
C TRP A 701 -1.15 -23.58 -22.44
N GLY A 702 -1.47 -22.35 -22.04
CA GLY A 702 -2.84 -21.82 -22.18
C GLY A 702 -3.73 -22.21 -21.00
N PHE A 703 -4.90 -21.59 -20.89
CA PHE A 703 -5.88 -21.88 -19.84
C PHE A 703 -7.03 -22.78 -20.30
N ASP A 704 -7.04 -23.16 -21.58
CA ASP A 704 -8.10 -23.90 -22.27
C ASP A 704 -8.06 -25.42 -22.09
N HIS A 705 -7.05 -25.95 -21.41
CA HIS A 705 -6.95 -27.38 -21.11
C HIS A 705 -7.42 -27.69 -19.69
N GLY A 706 -8.04 -28.86 -19.49
CA GLY A 706 -8.53 -29.28 -18.17
C GLY A 706 -7.44 -29.30 -17.09
N VAL A 707 -6.20 -29.64 -17.45
CA VAL A 707 -5.06 -29.61 -16.53
C VAL A 707 -4.61 -28.19 -16.15
N THR A 708 -4.87 -27.19 -16.98
CA THR A 708 -4.50 -25.77 -16.78
C THR A 708 -5.72 -24.87 -16.60
N ALA A 709 -6.85 -25.45 -16.21
CA ALA A 709 -8.08 -24.73 -15.98
C ALA A 709 -7.90 -23.71 -14.84
N PRO A 710 -8.38 -22.46 -14.99
CA PRO A 710 -8.22 -21.42 -13.99
C PRO A 710 -8.68 -21.75 -12.56
N PRO A 711 -9.75 -22.53 -12.33
CA PRO A 711 -10.14 -22.96 -10.99
C PRO A 711 -9.01 -23.63 -10.18
N LEU A 712 -8.06 -24.30 -10.83
CA LEU A 712 -6.96 -25.02 -10.18
C LEU A 712 -5.95 -24.08 -9.50
N PHE A 713 -5.88 -22.81 -9.92
CA PHE A 713 -4.93 -21.83 -9.41
C PHE A 713 -5.56 -20.47 -9.03
N ALA A 714 -6.88 -20.31 -9.14
CA ALA A 714 -7.57 -19.07 -8.76
C ALA A 714 -7.25 -18.59 -7.33
N PRO A 715 -7.18 -19.44 -6.29
CA PRO A 715 -6.80 -18.98 -4.94
C PRO A 715 -5.34 -18.55 -4.85
N LEU A 716 -4.46 -19.12 -5.69
CA LEU A 716 -3.06 -18.70 -5.79
C LEU A 716 -2.97 -17.29 -6.38
N MET A 717 -3.87 -16.90 -7.29
CA MET A 717 -3.93 -15.51 -7.80
C MET A 717 -4.24 -14.52 -6.67
N VAL A 718 -5.13 -14.87 -5.73
CA VAL A 718 -5.44 -14.03 -4.57
C VAL A 718 -4.24 -13.91 -3.64
N TYR A 719 -3.59 -15.03 -3.30
CA TYR A 719 -2.35 -15.03 -2.51
C TYR A 719 -1.24 -14.19 -3.17
N TYR A 720 -1.03 -14.37 -4.47
CA TYR A 720 -0.05 -13.61 -5.25
C TYR A 720 -0.40 -12.12 -5.30
N ALA A 721 -1.67 -11.78 -5.47
CA ALA A 721 -2.16 -10.40 -5.53
C ALA A 721 -1.87 -9.62 -4.24
N VAL A 722 -1.97 -10.25 -3.07
CA VAL A 722 -1.77 -9.61 -1.76
C VAL A 722 -0.30 -9.41 -1.39
N LEU A 723 0.60 -10.28 -1.86
CA LEU A 723 1.99 -10.32 -1.36
C LEU A 723 3.07 -10.09 -2.42
N PHE A 724 2.79 -10.38 -3.69
CA PHE A 724 3.83 -10.48 -4.73
C PHE A 724 3.50 -9.78 -6.05
N LEU A 725 2.32 -9.18 -6.19
CA LEU A 725 1.95 -8.50 -7.43
C LEU A 725 2.66 -7.16 -7.59
N ASP A 726 2.55 -6.26 -6.61
CA ASP A 726 3.22 -4.95 -6.64
C ASP A 726 4.45 -4.91 -5.73
N ILE A 727 5.58 -5.41 -6.27
CA ILE A 727 6.83 -5.56 -5.52
C ILE A 727 7.71 -4.30 -5.46
N LYS A 728 7.15 -3.11 -5.75
CA LYS A 728 7.90 -1.83 -5.73
C LYS A 728 8.53 -1.53 -4.38
N ALA A 729 7.74 -1.64 -3.31
CA ALA A 729 8.15 -1.48 -1.92
C ALA A 729 8.24 -2.83 -1.20
N PHE A 730 8.57 -3.90 -1.94
CA PHE A 730 8.66 -5.25 -1.40
C PHE A 730 9.67 -5.33 -0.25
N ILE A 731 9.34 -6.12 0.76
CA ILE A 731 10.11 -6.17 2.02
C ILE A 731 11.48 -6.84 1.86
N ALA A 732 11.62 -7.80 0.95
CA ALA A 732 12.81 -8.64 0.88
C ALA A 732 14.11 -7.87 0.50
N PRO A 733 14.13 -6.94 -0.47
CA PRO A 733 15.32 -6.14 -0.72
C PRO A 733 15.66 -5.16 0.40
N ALA A 734 14.66 -4.60 1.09
CA ALA A 734 14.89 -3.79 2.29
C ALA A 734 15.57 -4.62 3.38
N MET A 735 15.15 -5.88 3.59
CA MET A 735 15.82 -6.81 4.52
C MET A 735 17.28 -7.09 4.11
N ALA A 736 17.56 -7.31 2.82
CA ALA A 736 18.93 -7.54 2.34
C ALA A 736 19.86 -6.36 2.64
N ASN A 737 19.41 -5.13 2.36
CA ASN A 737 20.17 -3.92 2.67
C ASN A 737 20.31 -3.72 4.19
N ALA A 738 19.27 -4.03 4.97
CA ALA A 738 19.33 -3.91 6.42
C ALA A 738 20.29 -4.94 7.06
N LEU A 739 20.38 -6.16 6.51
CA LEU A 739 21.37 -7.16 6.91
C LEU A 739 22.80 -6.71 6.59
N LYS A 740 23.00 -5.98 5.50
CA LYS A 740 24.30 -5.37 5.17
C LYS A 740 24.72 -4.35 6.24
N ILE A 741 23.83 -3.43 6.59
CA ILE A 741 24.05 -2.44 7.68
C ILE A 741 24.39 -3.15 9.01
N ARG A 742 23.69 -4.24 9.32
CA ARG A 742 23.96 -5.06 10.53
C ARG A 742 25.38 -5.63 10.53
N ASP A 743 25.83 -6.14 9.38
CA ASP A 743 27.14 -6.76 9.19
C ASP A 743 28.27 -5.72 9.29
N ASP A 744 28.13 -4.58 8.61
CA ASP A 744 29.12 -3.49 8.62
C ASP A 744 29.32 -2.89 10.02
N LEU A 745 28.24 -2.81 10.81
CA LEU A 745 28.30 -2.33 12.20
C LEU A 745 28.58 -3.45 13.21
N LYS A 746 28.70 -4.71 12.77
CA LYS A 746 28.93 -5.88 13.63
C LYS A 746 27.93 -5.97 14.79
N MET A 747 26.65 -5.70 14.52
CA MET A 747 25.58 -5.72 15.53
C MET A 747 25.27 -7.15 15.99
N SER A 748 24.68 -7.28 17.18
CA SER A 748 24.20 -8.57 17.69
C SER A 748 23.11 -9.19 16.81
N ARG A 749 23.32 -10.42 16.32
CA ARG A 749 22.44 -11.13 15.38
C ARG A 749 21.02 -11.36 15.91
N VAL A 750 20.87 -11.93 17.10
CA VAL A 750 19.56 -12.31 17.67
C VAL A 750 18.69 -11.08 17.98
N ARG A 751 19.24 -10.09 18.71
CA ARG A 751 18.48 -8.88 19.06
C ARG A 751 18.06 -8.07 17.83
N TYR A 752 18.89 -8.07 16.79
CA TYR A 752 18.56 -7.44 15.52
C TYR A 752 17.32 -8.08 14.89
N HIS A 753 17.29 -9.42 14.79
CA HIS A 753 16.14 -10.13 14.22
C HIS A 753 14.86 -9.92 15.03
N ILE A 754 14.96 -9.93 16.37
CA ILE A 754 13.82 -9.61 17.24
C ILE A 754 13.31 -8.19 16.95
N ALA A 755 14.21 -7.20 16.84
CA ALA A 755 13.83 -5.82 16.54
C ALA A 755 13.13 -5.68 15.18
N ILE A 756 13.63 -6.35 14.13
CA ILE A 756 12.99 -6.35 12.81
C ILE A 756 11.62 -7.04 12.84
N VAL A 757 11.48 -8.18 13.52
CA VAL A 757 10.19 -8.89 13.64
C VAL A 757 9.17 -8.03 14.41
N ILE A 758 9.58 -7.36 15.49
CA ILE A 758 8.73 -6.40 16.21
C ILE A 758 8.28 -5.27 15.28
N ALA A 759 9.19 -4.69 14.51
CA ALA A 759 8.87 -3.62 13.58
C ALA A 759 7.84 -4.06 12.51
N ILE A 760 8.01 -5.25 11.95
CA ILE A 760 7.08 -5.84 10.97
C ILE A 760 5.69 -6.04 11.59
N ALA A 761 5.62 -6.66 12.77
CA ALA A 761 4.36 -6.94 13.44
C ALA A 761 3.61 -5.65 13.82
N ILE A 762 4.33 -4.67 14.39
CA ILE A 762 3.76 -3.39 14.82
C ILE A 762 3.28 -2.58 13.62
N ALA A 763 4.03 -2.55 12.52
CA ALA A 763 3.58 -1.87 11.31
C ALA A 763 2.34 -2.52 10.71
N ALA A 764 2.28 -3.86 10.63
CA ALA A 764 1.11 -4.56 10.09
C ALA A 764 -0.14 -4.30 10.94
N VAL A 765 -0.05 -4.48 12.26
CA VAL A 765 -1.17 -4.25 13.18
C VAL A 765 -1.64 -2.79 13.12
N THR A 766 -0.71 -1.83 13.19
CA THR A 766 -1.04 -0.40 13.18
C THR A 766 -1.67 0.00 11.84
N ALA A 767 -1.07 -0.39 10.71
CA ALA A 767 -1.57 -0.02 9.40
C ALA A 767 -2.95 -0.63 9.11
N ILE A 768 -3.16 -1.93 9.40
CA ILE A 768 -4.47 -2.58 9.21
C ILE A 768 -5.53 -1.92 10.10
N THR A 769 -5.22 -1.67 11.37
CA THR A 769 -6.13 -1.02 12.31
C THR A 769 -6.54 0.37 11.82
N VAL A 770 -5.56 1.20 11.44
CA VAL A 770 -5.83 2.56 10.94
C VAL A 770 -6.60 2.52 9.63
N ALA A 771 -6.26 1.61 8.71
CA ALA A 771 -6.96 1.45 7.44
C ALA A 771 -8.43 1.09 7.66
N LEU A 772 -8.72 0.13 8.55
CA LEU A 772 -10.09 -0.25 8.90
C LEU A 772 -10.86 0.91 9.55
N MET A 773 -10.26 1.59 10.54
CA MET A 773 -10.90 2.75 11.17
C MET A 773 -11.22 3.84 10.14
N MET A 774 -10.32 4.09 9.19
CA MET A 774 -10.57 5.02 8.08
C MET A 774 -11.69 4.55 7.15
N SER A 775 -11.68 3.28 6.73
CA SER A 775 -12.71 2.72 5.86
C SER A 775 -14.10 2.82 6.48
N TYR A 776 -14.23 2.60 7.78
CA TYR A 776 -15.51 2.71 8.48
C TYR A 776 -15.88 4.16 8.87
N ASP A 777 -14.94 5.12 8.94
CA ASP A 777 -15.24 6.54 9.18
C ASP A 777 -15.73 7.25 7.90
N THR A 778 -15.00 7.10 6.80
CA THR A 778 -15.29 7.83 5.54
C THR A 778 -15.97 6.97 4.47
N GLY A 779 -16.00 5.66 4.65
CA GLY A 779 -16.34 4.69 3.60
C GLY A 779 -15.11 4.29 2.79
N ALA A 780 -14.96 2.99 2.54
CA ALA A 780 -13.90 2.47 1.68
C ALA A 780 -14.03 2.94 0.21
N ASP A 781 -15.23 3.30 -0.25
CA ASP A 781 -15.45 3.90 -1.58
C ASP A 781 -14.76 5.27 -1.72
N ALA A 782 -14.59 6.00 -0.62
CA ALA A 782 -13.96 7.32 -0.58
C ALA A 782 -12.43 7.26 -0.39
N MET A 783 -11.87 6.08 -0.15
CA MET A 783 -10.42 5.87 0.02
C MET A 783 -9.69 5.86 -1.33
N HIS A 784 -8.40 5.48 -1.33
CA HIS A 784 -7.59 5.47 -2.54
C HIS A 784 -8.18 4.52 -3.60
N ASN A 785 -8.72 5.07 -4.70
CA ASN A 785 -9.49 4.33 -5.71
C ASN A 785 -8.74 3.13 -6.32
N TRP A 786 -7.42 3.26 -6.54
CA TRP A 786 -6.59 2.13 -7.01
C TRP A 786 -6.71 0.91 -6.09
N PHE A 787 -6.44 1.08 -4.79
CA PHE A 787 -6.38 -0.01 -3.83
C PHE A 787 -7.76 -0.52 -3.43
N PHE A 788 -8.70 0.37 -3.14
CA PHE A 788 -9.99 -0.02 -2.60
C PHE A 788 -11.01 -0.42 -3.66
N THR A 789 -10.82 -0.06 -4.94
CA THR A 789 -11.82 -0.30 -5.99
C THR A 789 -11.22 -0.97 -7.22
N MET A 790 -10.33 -0.29 -7.96
CA MET A 790 -9.87 -0.77 -9.27
C MET A 790 -9.10 -2.09 -9.19
N PHE A 791 -8.19 -2.20 -8.22
CA PHE A 791 -7.34 -3.37 -8.03
C PHE A 791 -8.13 -4.64 -7.65
N PRO A 792 -8.91 -4.66 -6.56
CA PRO A 792 -9.66 -5.84 -6.16
C PRO A 792 -10.73 -6.21 -7.20
N LYS A 793 -11.47 -5.23 -7.75
CA LYS A 793 -12.43 -5.47 -8.82
C LYS A 793 -11.74 -6.13 -10.02
N GLY A 794 -10.61 -5.56 -10.46
CA GLY A 794 -9.82 -6.10 -11.56
C GLY A 794 -9.36 -7.54 -11.32
N LEU A 795 -8.91 -7.88 -10.12
CA LEU A 795 -8.51 -9.25 -9.77
C LEU A 795 -9.67 -10.26 -9.95
N PHE A 796 -10.81 -10.02 -9.29
CA PHE A 796 -11.91 -10.99 -9.30
C PHE A 796 -12.65 -11.03 -10.64
N THR A 797 -12.78 -9.89 -11.33
CA THR A 797 -13.25 -9.86 -12.71
C THR A 797 -12.34 -10.69 -13.60
N ARG A 798 -11.02 -10.57 -13.47
CA ARG A 798 -10.08 -11.38 -14.27
C ARG A 798 -10.19 -12.87 -13.96
N ILE A 799 -10.34 -13.28 -12.69
CA ILE A 799 -10.57 -14.68 -12.32
C ILE A 799 -11.86 -15.22 -12.97
N GLY A 800 -12.94 -14.44 -12.95
CA GLY A 800 -14.19 -14.78 -13.62
C GLY A 800 -14.03 -14.88 -15.14
N ASP A 801 -13.45 -13.86 -15.77
CA ASP A 801 -13.28 -13.77 -17.23
C ASP A 801 -12.47 -14.95 -17.77
N ILE A 802 -11.33 -15.27 -17.15
CA ILE A 802 -10.50 -16.40 -17.62
C ILE A 802 -11.19 -17.74 -17.42
N SER A 803 -12.07 -17.87 -16.42
CA SER A 803 -12.82 -19.09 -16.17
C SER A 803 -14.00 -19.25 -17.14
N LYS A 804 -14.62 -18.14 -17.56
CA LYS A 804 -15.68 -18.11 -18.57
C LYS A 804 -15.15 -18.36 -19.97
N VAL A 805 -14.09 -17.65 -20.34
CA VAL A 805 -13.48 -17.70 -21.68
C VAL A 805 -11.98 -17.90 -21.52
N PRO A 806 -11.53 -19.16 -21.37
CA PRO A 806 -10.12 -19.48 -21.16
C PRO A 806 -9.22 -19.02 -22.32
N PRO A 807 -8.27 -18.11 -22.06
CA PRO A 807 -7.34 -17.65 -23.08
C PRO A 807 -6.34 -18.75 -23.53
N THR A 808 -6.18 -18.92 -24.86
CA THR A 808 -5.39 -20.00 -25.52
C THR A 808 -3.92 -19.67 -25.79
N ALA A 809 -2.97 -20.57 -25.55
CA ALA A 809 -1.52 -20.32 -25.68
C ALA A 809 -1.10 -19.50 -26.94
N THR A 810 -0.28 -18.45 -26.78
CA THR A 810 0.25 -17.69 -27.94
C THR A 810 1.67 -18.14 -28.28
N TRP A 811 1.90 -18.51 -29.53
CA TRP A 811 3.23 -18.96 -29.98
C TRP A 811 4.28 -17.85 -29.91
N ALA A 812 3.89 -16.61 -30.25
CA ALA A 812 4.77 -15.45 -30.24
C ALA A 812 5.32 -15.15 -28.83
N GLY A 813 4.45 -15.19 -27.80
CA GLY A 813 4.87 -14.94 -26.42
C GLY A 813 5.90 -15.96 -25.93
N ARG A 814 5.73 -17.24 -26.27
CA ARG A 814 6.72 -18.30 -25.98
C ARG A 814 8.07 -18.02 -26.62
N LEU A 815 8.09 -17.64 -27.89
CA LEU A 815 9.34 -17.35 -28.58
C LEU A 815 10.05 -16.12 -27.99
N TRP A 816 9.32 -15.07 -27.62
CA TRP A 816 9.93 -13.91 -26.96
C TRP A 816 10.50 -14.24 -25.58
N LEU A 817 9.81 -15.10 -24.80
CA LEU A 817 10.32 -15.64 -23.54
C LEU A 817 11.62 -16.44 -23.76
N LEU A 818 11.62 -17.37 -24.72
CA LEU A 818 12.80 -18.19 -25.06
C LEU A 818 13.95 -17.35 -25.61
N PHE A 819 13.65 -16.31 -26.40
CA PHE A 819 14.62 -15.37 -26.92
C PHE A 819 15.28 -14.60 -25.77
N GLY A 820 14.51 -14.08 -24.81
CA GLY A 820 15.03 -13.42 -23.62
C GLY A 820 15.89 -14.34 -22.75
N ALA A 821 15.46 -15.58 -22.56
CA ALA A 821 16.21 -16.60 -21.83
C ALA A 821 17.55 -16.92 -22.51
N SER A 822 17.52 -17.17 -23.82
CA SER A 822 18.71 -17.44 -24.64
C SER A 822 19.68 -16.26 -24.67
N LEU A 823 19.15 -15.04 -24.82
CA LEU A 823 19.93 -13.81 -24.82
C LEU A 823 20.62 -13.59 -23.46
N MET A 824 19.92 -13.86 -22.36
CA MET A 824 20.53 -13.81 -21.01
C MET A 824 21.60 -14.88 -20.83
N ALA A 825 21.35 -16.12 -21.24
CA ALA A 825 22.34 -17.20 -21.15
C ALA A 825 23.61 -16.86 -21.94
N ALA A 826 23.46 -16.36 -23.17
CA ALA A 826 24.56 -15.90 -24.01
C ALA A 826 25.30 -14.73 -23.34
N LEU A 827 24.58 -13.75 -22.79
CA LEU A 827 25.17 -12.61 -22.10
C LEU A 827 26.01 -13.06 -20.89
N LEU A 828 25.48 -13.99 -20.08
CA LEU A 828 26.20 -14.53 -18.93
C LEU A 828 27.42 -15.37 -19.33
N TYR A 829 27.32 -16.16 -20.39
CA TYR A 829 28.42 -16.96 -20.91
C TYR A 829 29.55 -16.08 -21.47
N PHE A 830 29.25 -15.16 -22.39
CA PHE A 830 30.26 -14.30 -23.00
C PHE A 830 30.87 -13.30 -22.04
N ARG A 831 30.17 -12.90 -20.98
CA ARG A 831 30.71 -12.02 -19.93
C ARG A 831 31.84 -12.67 -19.12
N GLN A 832 31.99 -13.99 -19.17
CA GLN A 832 33.13 -14.69 -18.55
C GLN A 832 34.46 -14.35 -19.25
N THR A 833 34.42 -14.01 -20.54
CA THR A 833 35.62 -13.69 -21.36
C THR A 833 35.67 -12.24 -21.82
N ARG A 834 34.52 -11.60 -22.06
CA ARG A 834 34.40 -10.22 -22.56
C ARG A 834 33.80 -9.29 -21.51
N PHE A 835 34.66 -8.63 -20.73
CA PHE A 835 34.25 -7.75 -19.63
C PHE A 835 33.59 -6.43 -20.03
N TRP A 836 33.58 -6.07 -21.32
CA TRP A 836 32.95 -4.84 -21.84
C TRP A 836 31.45 -4.98 -22.11
N LEU A 837 30.92 -6.20 -22.11
CA LEU A 837 29.49 -6.44 -22.36
C LEU A 837 28.58 -5.79 -21.30
N PRO A 838 27.36 -5.37 -21.69
CA PRO A 838 26.36 -4.84 -20.75
C PRO A 838 26.07 -5.78 -19.57
N HIS A 839 25.72 -5.19 -18.44
CA HIS A 839 25.34 -5.88 -17.21
C HIS A 839 24.02 -6.64 -17.36
N PRO A 840 23.92 -7.91 -16.91
CA PRO A 840 22.69 -8.71 -16.94
C PRO A 840 21.47 -8.02 -16.31
N ILE A 841 21.68 -7.27 -15.22
CA ILE A 841 20.62 -6.52 -14.53
C ILE A 841 19.90 -5.54 -15.49
N GLY A 842 20.58 -4.99 -16.50
CA GLY A 842 19.92 -4.13 -17.47
C GLY A 842 18.88 -4.88 -18.32
N LEU A 843 19.17 -6.13 -18.71
CA LEU A 843 18.27 -6.92 -19.54
C LEU A 843 17.03 -7.39 -18.77
N ILE A 844 17.18 -7.82 -17.51
CA ILE A 844 16.03 -8.21 -16.68
C ILE A 844 15.08 -7.02 -16.44
N MET A 845 15.59 -5.79 -16.44
CA MET A 845 14.79 -4.59 -16.21
C MET A 845 13.82 -4.26 -17.34
N LEU A 846 13.85 -4.99 -18.46
CA LEU A 846 12.77 -4.93 -19.45
C LEU A 846 11.43 -5.37 -18.88
N VAL A 847 11.42 -6.29 -17.89
CA VAL A 847 10.22 -6.74 -17.19
C VAL A 847 9.58 -5.64 -16.34
N ASN A 848 10.35 -4.57 -16.05
CA ASN A 848 9.96 -3.51 -15.15
C ASN A 848 9.36 -2.32 -15.93
N PRO A 849 8.06 -2.04 -15.81
CA PRO A 849 7.43 -0.90 -16.49
C PRO A 849 8.01 0.45 -16.04
N ILE A 850 8.48 0.56 -14.78
CA ILE A 850 8.98 1.81 -14.18
C ILE A 850 10.20 2.38 -14.92
N MET A 851 10.92 1.54 -15.66
CA MET A 851 12.02 2.01 -16.51
C MET A 851 11.58 3.03 -17.56
N ARG A 852 10.30 3.04 -17.96
CA ARG A 852 9.74 4.07 -18.84
C ARG A 852 9.94 5.49 -18.28
N THR A 853 9.90 5.63 -16.96
CA THR A 853 10.04 6.93 -16.28
C THR A 853 11.48 7.15 -15.77
N TYR A 854 12.20 6.09 -15.38
CA TYR A 854 13.53 6.23 -14.76
C TYR A 854 14.70 6.30 -15.74
N TRP A 855 14.59 5.76 -16.96
CA TRP A 855 15.75 5.58 -17.85
C TRP A 855 16.55 6.86 -18.10
N PHE A 856 15.86 8.01 -18.28
CA PHE A 856 16.50 9.28 -18.59
C PHE A 856 17.28 9.84 -17.39
N SER A 857 16.72 9.76 -16.19
CA SER A 857 17.42 10.13 -14.95
C SER A 857 18.62 9.22 -14.67
N VAL A 858 18.50 7.92 -14.96
CA VAL A 858 19.63 6.97 -14.86
C VAL A 858 20.73 7.32 -15.87
N LEU A 859 20.38 7.70 -17.10
CA LEU A 859 21.32 8.17 -18.11
C LEU A 859 22.09 9.41 -17.63
N LEU A 860 21.41 10.41 -17.05
CA LEU A 860 22.06 11.61 -16.52
C LEU A 860 23.04 11.30 -15.38
N GLY A 861 22.64 10.46 -14.42
CA GLY A 861 23.53 10.03 -13.33
C GLY A 861 24.71 9.20 -13.82
N TRP A 862 24.50 8.33 -14.80
CA TRP A 862 25.57 7.59 -15.47
C TRP A 862 26.54 8.52 -16.20
N LEU A 863 26.03 9.49 -16.95
CA LEU A 863 26.85 10.44 -17.71
C LEU A 863 27.72 11.26 -16.76
N ALA A 864 27.14 11.79 -15.68
CA ALA A 864 27.89 12.51 -14.66
C ALA A 864 28.97 11.64 -14.02
N LYS A 865 28.65 10.39 -13.67
CA LYS A 865 29.64 9.45 -13.15
C LYS A 865 30.77 9.22 -14.14
N ALA A 866 30.44 8.94 -15.40
CA ALA A 866 31.41 8.68 -16.46
C ALA A 866 32.38 9.85 -16.65
N LEU A 867 31.87 11.09 -16.66
CA LEU A 867 32.68 12.31 -16.74
C LEU A 867 33.59 12.44 -15.52
N VAL A 868 33.06 12.32 -14.30
CA VAL A 868 33.86 12.45 -13.07
C VAL A 868 34.94 11.37 -13.00
N THR A 869 34.62 10.12 -13.32
CA THR A 869 35.62 9.03 -13.29
C THR A 869 36.66 9.13 -14.39
N ARG A 870 36.36 9.82 -15.51
CA ARG A 870 37.28 9.99 -16.63
C ARG A 870 38.23 11.18 -16.41
N TYR A 871 37.72 12.26 -15.83
CA TYR A 871 38.45 13.53 -15.72
C TYR A 871 38.90 13.88 -14.29
N SER A 872 38.51 13.09 -13.28
CA SER A 872 38.84 13.35 -11.88
C SER A 872 39.52 12.17 -11.20
N ASN A 873 40.24 12.45 -10.12
CA ASN A 873 40.87 11.45 -9.28
C ASN A 873 39.91 10.97 -8.17
N LYS A 874 40.39 10.10 -7.27
CA LYS A 874 39.60 9.53 -6.18
C LYS A 874 39.04 10.58 -5.22
N ASP A 875 39.80 11.64 -4.94
CA ASP A 875 39.37 12.70 -4.02
C ASP A 875 38.34 13.63 -4.66
N GLY A 876 38.48 13.91 -5.95
CA GLY A 876 37.45 14.59 -6.72
C GLY A 876 36.15 13.78 -6.79
N TYR A 877 36.22 12.45 -6.98
CA TYR A 877 35.03 11.59 -6.90
C TYR A 877 34.36 11.65 -5.52
N ARG A 878 35.14 11.57 -4.42
CA ARG A 878 34.63 11.70 -3.05
C ARG A 878 33.95 13.05 -2.81
N SER A 879 34.51 14.12 -3.35
CA SER A 879 33.97 15.47 -3.22
C SER A 879 32.68 15.64 -4.01
N VAL A 880 32.65 15.20 -5.27
CA VAL A 880 31.47 15.26 -6.14
C VAL A 880 30.35 14.34 -5.66
N ARG A 881 30.68 13.21 -5.02
CA ARG A 881 29.69 12.34 -4.37
C ARG A 881 28.80 13.10 -3.37
N CYS A 882 29.36 14.06 -2.63
CA CYS A 882 28.58 14.90 -1.71
C CYS A 882 27.47 15.68 -2.44
N LEU A 883 27.71 16.15 -3.66
CA LEU A 883 26.71 16.85 -4.48
C LEU A 883 25.53 15.95 -4.83
N PHE A 884 25.78 14.71 -5.25
CA PHE A 884 24.71 13.77 -5.60
C PHE A 884 23.92 13.29 -4.39
N VAL A 885 24.56 13.17 -3.22
CA VAL A 885 23.85 12.93 -1.95
C VAL A 885 23.02 14.15 -1.56
N GLY A 886 23.53 15.37 -1.78
CA GLY A 886 22.79 16.61 -1.63
C GLY A 886 21.52 16.65 -2.49
N LEU A 887 21.60 16.24 -3.77
CA LEU A 887 20.45 16.14 -4.67
C LEU A 887 19.34 15.22 -4.11
N ILE A 888 19.72 14.05 -3.59
CA ILE A 888 18.79 13.11 -2.96
C ILE A 888 18.10 13.75 -1.75
N VAL A 889 18.90 14.34 -0.85
CA VAL A 889 18.37 14.95 0.39
C VAL A 889 17.49 16.16 0.09
N GLY A 890 17.83 16.97 -0.91
CA GLY A 890 17.03 18.13 -1.34
C GLY A 890 15.64 17.73 -1.85
N GLU A 891 15.56 16.67 -2.67
CA GLU A 891 14.26 16.13 -3.11
C GLU A 891 13.46 15.56 -1.93
N PHE A 892 14.08 14.78 -1.04
CA PHE A 892 13.39 14.25 0.15
C PHE A 892 12.84 15.34 1.05
N PHE A 893 13.61 16.42 1.27
CA PHE A 893 13.17 17.53 2.09
C PHE A 893 11.91 18.19 1.51
N ILE A 894 11.89 18.49 0.21
CA ILE A 894 10.72 19.13 -0.41
C ILE A 894 9.52 18.19 -0.46
N VAL A 895 9.71 16.90 -0.73
CA VAL A 895 8.59 15.94 -0.69
C VAL A 895 8.01 15.82 0.72
N ALA A 896 8.85 15.75 1.75
CA ALA A 896 8.39 15.72 3.14
C ALA A 896 7.65 17.00 3.52
N LEU A 897 8.17 18.16 3.11
CA LEU A 897 7.51 19.46 3.30
C LEU A 897 6.16 19.51 2.58
N ALA A 898 6.07 19.01 1.35
CA ALA A 898 4.83 18.93 0.59
C ALA A 898 3.79 18.06 1.31
N MET A 899 4.18 16.93 1.91
CA MET A 899 3.27 16.08 2.70
C MET A 899 2.76 16.79 3.96
N VAL A 900 3.63 17.49 4.68
CA VAL A 900 3.26 18.27 5.87
C VAL A 900 2.30 19.41 5.48
N LEU A 901 2.61 20.17 4.43
CA LEU A 901 1.75 21.24 3.94
C LEU A 901 0.41 20.70 3.42
N SER A 902 0.39 19.54 2.76
CA SER A 902 -0.86 18.89 2.35
C SER A 902 -1.75 18.51 3.52
N LEU A 903 -1.17 18.04 4.64
CA LEU A 903 -1.92 17.77 5.87
C LEU A 903 -2.45 19.05 6.52
N ILE A 904 -1.65 20.12 6.56
CA ILE A 904 -2.05 21.40 7.16
C ILE A 904 -3.13 22.09 6.32
N MET A 905 -2.94 22.15 5.00
CA MET A 905 -3.84 22.81 4.06
C MET A 905 -5.06 21.95 3.67
N GLN A 906 -5.08 20.67 4.05
CA GLN A 906 -6.08 19.69 3.62
C GLN A 906 -6.25 19.65 2.09
N LYS A 907 -5.16 19.92 1.34
CA LYS A 907 -5.12 20.00 -0.13
C LYS A 907 -4.01 19.10 -0.66
N ARG A 908 -4.30 18.34 -1.74
CA ARG A 908 -3.28 17.56 -2.45
C ARG A 908 -2.36 18.50 -3.24
N LEU A 909 -1.09 18.57 -2.85
CA LEU A 909 -0.07 19.34 -3.58
C LEU A 909 0.59 18.50 -4.68
N GLY A 910 0.48 17.17 -4.63
CA GLY A 910 0.90 16.27 -5.72
C GLY A 910 2.40 16.28 -6.04
N ILE A 911 3.23 16.64 -5.06
CA ILE A 911 4.69 16.50 -5.14
C ILE A 911 5.07 15.27 -4.32
N ASP A 912 5.48 14.21 -5.03
CA ASP A 912 5.83 12.92 -4.44
C ASP A 912 7.02 12.27 -5.18
N LEU A 913 7.47 11.14 -4.63
CA LEU A 913 8.55 10.30 -5.18
C LEU A 913 8.05 9.29 -6.23
N ASN A 914 6.76 9.27 -6.54
CA ASN A 914 6.14 8.30 -7.44
C ASN A 914 5.31 8.98 -8.53
N ARG A 915 6.01 9.53 -9.52
CA ARG A 915 5.39 10.22 -10.67
C ARG A 915 5.07 9.26 -11.85
N ASN A 916 4.81 7.99 -11.55
CA ASN A 916 4.65 6.95 -12.57
C ASN A 916 3.27 6.91 -13.22
#